data_AF-A0A821GLJ6-F1
#
_entry.id   AF-A0A821GLJ6-F1
#
_cell.length_a   1.000
_cell.length_b   1.000
_cell.length_c   1.000
_cell.angle_alpha   90.00
_cell.angle_beta   90.00
_cell.angle_gamma   90.00
#
_symmetry.space_group_name_H-M   'P 1'
#
loop_
_entity.id
_entity.type
_entity.pdbx_description
1 polymer ?
#
loop_
_entity_poly.entity_id
_entity_poly.type
_entity_poly.pdbx_seq_one_letter_code
_entity_poly.pdbx_strand_id
1 'polypeptide(L)'
;MSQSCAVYECKRASRALCHCCQQNLCIPHLTEHNDLLNAQLNPLIDEVNSLGDRLKTVDIQEKTRQCRQKLEQWRIDCHQQIDSVFEKKCQQLNQLVEEKVEKQRQEVTRIQSKLSELIREQEATRQDIDILTSTISHLQNKMSNIEQSSIHINIRPLVIDTNCIRINDTNYHGFDSSILSPIYKTINCADGTFRALASNDQYLLFHDAPNLCLLDQNLTVVRKNLWDHGNIFDMCWSSTLKQFIVIEQNDIYLVNENTMSIERIETIKKEKWMSCTCSDTSLFLSTRVYGSSILEFSLLPAINLIRELKYPDSCMETELITCIEYNNETLALLIRNHVNKTMRIELKSSITFDHIWSLQLDIVWNKEKTIRCCSLIDDEWLIADHENNRLIHVSKGGTATNNDTNNLYFLLHSMSQQCAIVGCKRTSRALCHCCQQNLCIPHLTEHNDLLNSQLNPLIDEVNSLGDRLTTLDIQEKTRQCRQKLEQWRIDCHQQIDSVFEEKCKQLTQLVEEKVEKQREEVTRIQSKLSKLIHEQEATHQDIDILTSTISHLQKEMSNIEQSSIHINIRPLVIDTNCIRINDTNYHGFDLSILSPIYKTINRSNGSSRELASNDQYLLFHDAPNLCLLDQNLTVVRKNLWDHGKIFDMCWSSTLKQLIVIEPNDIYLVNENTMSIERIETIKKEKWMSCTCSDTSLYLSTRVHGSSILEFSLLPAINLIRELKYPDSCMETEDITCIEYNNETLALLIRNHVNKTMRIELKSSITFQRIWSLQLDIMCNKGKTIRCCSLIDDEWLIADHENNRLIQNRRNLFMSSIAIL
;
A
#
# COMPACT_ATOMS: atom_id res chain seq x y z
N MET A 1 3.37 -26.90 94.59
CA MET A 1 4.56 -27.77 94.40
C MET A 1 5.52 -27.04 93.48
N SER A 2 6.76 -26.79 93.91
CA SER A 2 7.78 -26.16 93.06
C SER A 2 8.21 -27.13 91.97
N GLN A 3 8.06 -26.74 90.70
CA GLN A 3 8.56 -27.53 89.57
C GLN A 3 10.10 -27.58 89.61
N SER A 4 10.69 -28.73 89.31
CA SER A 4 12.15 -28.90 89.21
C SER A 4 12.68 -28.18 87.97
N CYS A 5 13.93 -27.71 88.03
CA CYS A 5 14.61 -27.19 86.84
C CYS A 5 14.65 -28.26 85.73
N ALA A 6 14.37 -27.86 84.49
CA ALA A 6 14.29 -28.74 83.33
C ALA A 6 15.64 -29.30 82.87
N VAL A 7 16.75 -28.63 83.22
CA VAL A 7 18.12 -29.10 82.95
C VAL A 7 18.39 -30.40 83.73
N TYR A 8 18.78 -31.44 82.99
CA TYR A 8 19.12 -32.75 83.53
C TYR A 8 20.14 -32.63 84.68
N GLU A 9 19.91 -33.36 85.78
CA GLU A 9 20.71 -33.35 87.02
C GLU A 9 20.68 -32.06 87.88
N CYS A 10 19.93 -31.03 87.48
CA CYS A 10 19.78 -29.83 88.30
C CYS A 10 18.84 -30.05 89.50
N LYS A 11 19.39 -30.12 90.72
CA LYS A 11 18.60 -30.27 91.95
C LYS A 11 17.89 -29.00 92.44
N ARG A 12 18.05 -27.86 91.74
CA ARG A 12 17.45 -26.57 92.14
C ARG A 12 15.99 -26.48 91.68
N ALA A 13 15.14 -25.89 92.50
CA ALA A 13 13.77 -25.55 92.09
C ALA A 13 13.79 -24.52 90.94
N SER A 14 12.91 -24.70 89.97
CA SER A 14 12.69 -23.67 88.94
C SER A 14 12.19 -22.38 89.61
N ARG A 15 12.65 -21.25 89.09
CA ARG A 15 12.30 -19.91 89.56
C ARG A 15 11.64 -19.06 88.48
N ALA A 16 11.75 -19.47 87.22
CA ALA A 16 11.18 -18.79 86.08
C ALA A 16 10.95 -19.78 84.93
N LEU A 17 9.90 -19.52 84.15
CA LEU A 17 9.66 -20.17 82.86
C LEU A 17 10.41 -19.37 81.80
N CYS A 18 11.28 -20.03 81.04
CA CYS A 18 11.93 -19.38 79.91
C CYS A 18 10.88 -19.14 78.82
N HIS A 19 10.62 -17.88 78.47
CA HIS A 19 9.67 -17.54 77.41
C HIS A 19 10.10 -18.04 76.03
N CYS A 20 11.39 -18.30 75.83
CA CYS A 20 11.97 -18.72 74.56
C CYS A 20 11.70 -20.21 74.24
N CYS A 21 11.93 -21.11 75.20
CA CYS A 21 11.80 -22.55 75.01
C CYS A 21 10.68 -23.19 75.85
N GLN A 22 9.93 -22.38 76.61
CA GLN A 22 8.87 -22.80 77.54
C GLN A 22 9.34 -23.82 78.59
N GLN A 23 10.64 -23.82 78.90
CA GLN A 23 11.23 -24.70 79.91
C GLN A 23 11.32 -24.00 81.27
N ASN A 24 11.02 -24.73 82.33
CA ASN A 24 11.13 -24.24 83.71
C ASN A 24 12.59 -24.30 84.17
N LEU A 25 13.24 -23.15 84.34
CA LEU A 25 14.67 -23.09 84.66
C LEU A 25 14.92 -22.47 86.05
N CYS A 26 16.02 -22.86 86.70
CA CYS A 26 16.54 -22.12 87.85
C CYS A 26 17.30 -20.87 87.37
N ILE A 27 17.41 -19.82 88.20
CA ILE A 27 18.01 -18.53 87.79
C ILE A 27 19.37 -18.71 87.08
N PRO A 28 20.33 -19.50 87.59
CA PRO A 28 21.63 -19.64 86.92
C PRO A 28 21.57 -20.31 85.54
N HIS A 29 20.72 -21.33 85.38
CA HIS A 29 20.52 -21.96 84.07
C HIS A 29 19.70 -21.08 83.13
N LEU A 30 18.83 -20.20 83.64
CA LEU A 30 18.16 -19.21 82.80
C LEU A 30 19.15 -18.16 82.30
N THR A 31 20.07 -17.68 83.15
CA THR A 31 21.14 -16.77 82.76
C THR A 31 22.07 -17.42 81.74
N GLU A 32 22.56 -18.63 81.99
CA GLU A 32 23.40 -19.38 81.04
C GLU A 32 22.69 -19.64 79.71
N HIS A 33 21.40 -19.99 79.74
CA HIS A 33 20.60 -20.17 78.55
C HIS A 33 20.43 -18.86 77.75
N ASN A 34 20.19 -17.73 78.42
CA ASN A 34 20.12 -16.42 77.77
C ASN A 34 21.48 -15.97 77.22
N ASP A 35 22.57 -16.24 77.93
CA ASP A 35 23.93 -15.95 77.48
C ASP A 35 24.29 -16.77 76.23
N LEU A 36 23.96 -18.06 76.22
CA LEU A 36 24.11 -18.95 75.06
C LEU A 36 23.28 -18.48 73.86
N LEU A 37 22.06 -18.00 74.10
CA LEU A 37 21.18 -17.50 73.07
C LEU A 37 21.72 -16.17 72.48
N ASN A 38 22.12 -15.23 73.33
CA ASN A 38 22.71 -13.96 72.91
C ASN A 38 24.06 -14.16 72.20
N ALA A 39 24.83 -15.18 72.57
CA ALA A 39 26.07 -15.54 71.88
C ALA A 39 25.85 -15.95 70.40
N GLN A 40 24.65 -16.42 70.03
CA GLN A 40 24.29 -16.74 68.65
C GLN A 40 24.07 -15.50 67.76
N LEU A 41 23.94 -14.29 68.35
CA LEU A 41 23.84 -13.06 67.57
C LEU A 41 25.19 -12.64 66.97
N ASN A 42 26.32 -12.98 67.60
CA ASN A 42 27.64 -12.57 67.13
C ASN A 42 27.98 -13.09 65.72
N PRO A 43 27.79 -14.39 65.40
CA PRO A 43 27.96 -14.88 64.03
C PRO A 43 27.09 -14.15 62.99
N LEU A 44 25.85 -13.78 63.35
CA LEU A 44 24.95 -13.07 62.44
C LEU A 44 25.43 -11.64 62.17
N ILE A 45 26.05 -10.97 63.14
CA ILE A 45 26.69 -9.66 62.92
C ILE A 45 27.83 -9.79 61.91
N ASP A 46 28.69 -10.80 62.08
CA ASP A 46 29.84 -11.02 61.20
C ASP A 46 29.37 -11.30 59.76
N GLU A 47 28.32 -12.11 59.59
CA GLU A 47 27.69 -12.34 58.28
C GLU A 47 27.12 -11.05 57.68
N VAL A 48 26.38 -10.25 58.45
CA VAL A 48 25.79 -9.00 57.95
C VAL A 48 26.87 -7.96 57.60
N ASN A 49 27.95 -7.88 58.38
CA ASN A 49 29.10 -7.03 58.07
C ASN A 49 29.80 -7.49 56.80
N SER A 50 29.98 -8.80 56.63
CA SER A 50 30.51 -9.38 55.38
C SER A 50 29.64 -9.01 54.17
N LEU A 51 28.31 -9.07 54.30
CA LEU A 51 27.38 -8.62 53.24
C LEU A 51 27.51 -7.11 52.97
N GLY A 52 27.62 -6.30 54.01
CA GLY A 52 27.85 -4.86 53.88
C GLY A 52 29.13 -4.53 53.14
N ASP A 53 30.23 -5.22 53.44
CA ASP A 53 31.50 -5.02 52.74
C ASP A 53 31.47 -5.54 51.31
N ARG A 54 30.82 -6.68 51.06
CA ARG A 54 30.57 -7.17 49.69
C ARG A 54 29.80 -6.14 48.86
N LEU A 55 28.73 -5.54 49.38
CA LEU A 55 27.96 -4.48 48.69
C LEU A 55 28.79 -3.23 48.36
N LYS A 56 29.78 -2.88 49.20
CA LYS A 56 30.69 -1.77 48.92
C LYS A 56 31.62 -2.07 47.74
N THR A 57 31.94 -3.34 47.51
CA THR A 57 32.82 -3.79 46.43
C THR A 57 32.13 -4.04 45.09
N VAL A 58 30.79 -3.97 45.02
CA VAL A 58 30.05 -4.14 43.75
C VAL A 58 30.33 -2.96 42.82
N ASP A 59 31.08 -3.22 41.76
CA ASP A 59 31.36 -2.24 40.70
C ASP A 59 30.21 -2.16 39.69
N ILE A 60 29.39 -1.11 39.80
CA ILE A 60 28.26 -0.83 38.92
C ILE A 60 28.71 -0.63 37.46
N GLN A 61 29.89 -0.05 37.23
CA GLN A 61 30.40 0.17 35.89
C GLN A 61 30.73 -1.16 35.21
N GLU A 62 31.39 -2.06 35.93
CA GLU A 62 31.69 -3.39 35.41
C GLU A 62 30.41 -4.19 35.13
N LYS A 63 29.38 -4.08 35.99
CA LYS A 63 28.09 -4.75 35.77
C LYS A 63 27.31 -4.22 34.58
N THR A 64 27.43 -2.93 34.26
CA THR A 64 26.75 -2.31 33.12
C THR A 64 27.57 -2.34 31.83
N ARG A 65 28.87 -2.68 31.88
CA ARG A 65 29.80 -2.63 30.75
C ARG A 65 29.32 -3.39 29.51
N GLN A 66 28.95 -4.66 29.65
CA GLN A 66 28.50 -5.48 28.52
C GLN A 66 27.20 -4.96 27.90
N CYS A 67 26.30 -4.42 28.72
CA CYS A 67 25.05 -3.81 28.29
C CYS A 67 25.30 -2.51 27.52
N ARG A 68 26.20 -1.65 28.03
CA ARG A 68 26.64 -0.43 27.34
C ARG A 68 27.29 -0.72 26.00
N GLN A 69 28.12 -1.76 25.90
CA GLN A 69 28.70 -2.19 24.63
C GLN A 69 27.64 -2.60 23.60
N LYS A 70 26.57 -3.29 24.03
CA LYS A 70 25.43 -3.62 23.14
C LYS A 70 24.66 -2.38 22.69
N LEU A 71 24.45 -1.42 23.58
CA LEU A 71 23.81 -0.13 23.25
C LEU A 71 24.67 0.69 22.28
N GLU A 72 25.99 0.70 22.47
CA GLU A 72 26.93 1.38 21.56
C GLU A 72 26.95 0.71 20.19
N GLN A 73 26.93 -0.62 20.13
CA GLN A 73 26.82 -1.33 18.86
C GLN A 73 25.52 -0.97 18.14
N TRP A 74 24.38 -0.95 18.85
CA TRP A 74 23.11 -0.53 18.27
C TRP A 74 23.14 0.91 17.72
N ARG A 75 23.76 1.83 18.46
CA ARG A 75 23.93 3.22 18.03
C ARG A 75 24.73 3.30 16.72
N ILE A 76 25.85 2.58 16.64
CA ILE A 76 26.68 2.49 15.43
C ILE A 76 25.86 1.92 14.26
N ASP A 77 25.14 0.82 14.47
CA ASP A 77 24.34 0.18 13.43
C ASP A 77 23.23 1.12 12.90
N CYS A 78 22.60 1.91 13.79
CA CYS A 78 21.59 2.89 13.41
C CYS A 78 22.17 4.02 12.53
N HIS A 79 23.33 4.57 12.91
CA HIS A 79 24.01 5.58 12.10
C HIS A 79 24.36 5.05 10.70
N GLN A 80 24.85 3.81 10.60
CA GLN A 80 25.14 3.18 9.31
C GLN A 80 23.88 3.01 8.44
N GLN A 81 22.74 2.64 9.03
CA GLN A 81 21.48 2.54 8.29
C GLN A 81 20.98 3.90 7.80
N ILE A 82 21.06 4.94 8.64
CA ILE A 82 20.69 6.32 8.27
C ILE A 82 21.58 6.82 7.12
N ASP A 83 22.90 6.60 7.22
CA ASP A 83 23.87 6.93 6.18
C ASP A 83 23.55 6.21 4.86
N SER A 84 23.21 4.93 4.92
CA SER A 84 22.82 4.14 3.73
C SER A 84 21.56 4.70 3.05
N VAL A 85 20.53 5.07 3.82
CA VAL A 85 19.31 5.68 3.29
C VAL A 85 19.62 7.05 2.68
N PHE A 86 20.43 7.87 3.35
CA PHE A 86 20.88 9.16 2.85
C PHE A 86 21.62 9.02 1.50
N GLU A 87 22.59 8.11 1.41
CA GLU A 87 23.35 7.84 0.18
C GLU A 87 22.42 7.39 -0.96
N LYS A 88 21.53 6.43 -0.68
CA LYS A 88 20.56 5.94 -1.67
C LYS A 88 19.64 7.06 -2.17
N LYS A 89 19.17 7.94 -1.29
CA LYS A 89 18.30 9.06 -1.67
C LYS A 89 19.06 10.14 -2.44
N CYS A 90 20.33 10.38 -2.13
CA CYS A 90 21.21 11.23 -2.94
C CYS A 90 21.42 10.66 -4.35
N GLN A 91 21.62 9.34 -4.47
CA GLN A 91 21.73 8.67 -5.77
C GLN A 91 20.44 8.78 -6.58
N GLN A 92 19.27 8.50 -5.96
CA GLN A 92 17.96 8.66 -6.60
C GLN A 92 17.71 10.09 -7.09
N LEU A 93 18.10 11.09 -6.30
CA LEU A 93 17.99 12.50 -6.68
C LEU A 93 18.84 12.82 -7.91
N ASN A 94 20.09 12.36 -7.96
CA ASN A 94 20.97 12.60 -9.11
C ASN A 94 20.42 11.91 -10.36
N GLN A 95 20.05 10.63 -10.23
CA GLN A 95 19.50 9.84 -11.32
C GLN A 95 18.26 10.52 -11.94
N LEU A 96 17.34 11.02 -11.13
CA LEU A 96 16.14 11.70 -11.61
C LEU A 96 16.47 12.95 -12.44
N VAL A 97 17.46 13.74 -12.03
CA VAL A 97 17.88 14.94 -12.77
C VAL A 97 18.64 14.55 -14.04
N GLU A 98 19.55 13.58 -13.94
CA GLU A 98 20.32 13.06 -15.07
C GLU A 98 19.41 12.49 -16.16
N GLU A 99 18.40 11.67 -15.80
CA GLU A 99 17.43 11.11 -16.74
C GLU A 99 16.64 12.20 -17.48
N LYS A 100 16.25 13.28 -16.79
CA LYS A 100 15.56 14.42 -17.42
C LYS A 100 16.44 15.16 -18.41
N VAL A 101 17.68 15.44 -18.01
CA VAL A 101 18.66 16.13 -18.86
C VAL A 101 19.00 15.27 -20.07
N GLU A 102 19.22 13.98 -19.87
CA GLU A 102 19.54 13.03 -20.94
C GLU A 102 18.38 12.85 -21.92
N LYS A 103 17.14 12.80 -21.42
CA LYS A 103 15.95 12.79 -22.29
C LYS A 103 15.89 14.02 -23.18
N GLN A 104 16.22 15.22 -22.66
CA GLN A 104 16.27 16.41 -23.51
C GLN A 104 17.46 16.38 -24.47
N ARG A 105 18.62 15.85 -24.06
CA ARG A 105 19.80 15.68 -24.92
C ARG A 105 19.49 14.79 -26.12
N GLN A 106 18.81 13.66 -25.90
CA GLN A 106 18.38 12.75 -26.96
C GLN A 106 17.41 13.44 -27.94
N GLU A 107 16.47 14.24 -27.45
CA GLU A 107 15.58 15.03 -28.32
C GLU A 107 16.35 16.07 -29.15
N VAL A 108 17.32 16.77 -28.57
CA VAL A 108 18.22 17.68 -29.32
C VAL A 108 18.93 16.91 -30.43
N THR A 109 19.56 15.78 -30.12
CA THR A 109 20.28 14.95 -31.11
C THR A 109 19.36 14.43 -32.21
N ARG A 110 18.12 14.05 -31.87
CA ARG A 110 17.10 13.61 -32.84
C ARG A 110 16.75 14.75 -33.81
N ILE A 111 16.52 15.96 -33.29
CA ILE A 111 16.23 17.14 -34.10
C ILE A 111 17.43 17.52 -34.99
N GLN A 112 18.66 17.50 -34.44
CA GLN A 112 19.89 17.74 -35.21
C GLN A 112 20.06 16.75 -36.36
N SER A 113 19.79 15.46 -36.11
CA SER A 113 19.85 14.41 -37.13
C SER A 113 18.83 14.65 -38.23
N LYS A 114 17.59 15.02 -37.86
CA LYS A 114 16.53 15.33 -38.83
C LYS A 114 16.84 16.58 -39.66
N LEU A 115 17.36 17.64 -39.04
CA LEU A 115 17.82 18.83 -39.74
C LEU A 115 18.94 18.51 -40.74
N SER A 116 19.92 17.71 -40.33
CA SER A 116 21.05 17.31 -41.19
C SER A 116 20.58 16.49 -42.40
N GLU A 117 19.61 15.60 -42.22
CA GLU A 117 18.98 14.84 -43.30
C GLU A 117 18.30 15.77 -44.32
N LEU A 118 17.43 16.68 -43.84
CA LEU A 118 16.71 17.61 -44.70
C LEU A 118 17.63 18.55 -45.49
N ILE A 119 18.74 18.99 -44.89
CA ILE A 119 19.74 19.84 -45.55
C ILE A 119 20.50 19.08 -46.63
N ARG A 120 20.91 17.84 -46.32
CA ARG A 120 21.63 16.98 -47.26
C ARG A 120 20.77 16.64 -48.47
N GLU A 121 19.49 16.40 -48.26
CA GLU A 121 18.54 16.02 -49.31
C GLU A 121 18.02 17.23 -50.09
N GLN A 122 18.10 18.44 -49.54
CA GLN A 122 17.58 19.69 -50.12
C GLN A 122 16.08 19.66 -50.44
N GLU A 123 15.34 18.75 -49.79
CA GLU A 123 13.91 18.46 -50.02
C GLU A 123 13.01 18.88 -48.85
N ALA A 124 13.38 19.93 -48.09
CA ALA A 124 12.57 20.37 -46.96
C ALA A 124 11.22 20.96 -47.38
N THR A 125 10.14 20.51 -46.74
CA THR A 125 8.81 21.10 -46.92
C THR A 125 8.50 22.15 -45.85
N ARG A 126 7.52 23.03 -46.09
CA ARG A 126 7.06 23.99 -45.09
C ARG A 126 6.49 23.29 -43.85
N GLN A 127 5.82 22.17 -44.05
CA GLN A 127 5.30 21.36 -42.97
C GLN A 127 6.44 20.82 -42.08
N ASP A 128 7.55 20.38 -42.67
CA ASP A 128 8.73 19.94 -41.90
C ASP A 128 9.29 21.11 -41.06
N ILE A 129 9.39 22.30 -41.65
CA ILE A 129 9.86 23.51 -40.95
C ILE A 129 8.92 23.88 -39.81
N ASP A 130 7.60 23.88 -40.02
CA ASP A 130 6.62 24.23 -38.99
C ASP A 130 6.60 23.18 -37.85
N ILE A 131 6.72 21.88 -38.17
CA ILE A 131 6.85 20.80 -37.19
C ILE A 131 8.14 20.96 -36.37
N LEU A 132 9.27 21.22 -37.02
CA LEU A 132 10.56 21.42 -36.36
C LEU A 132 10.52 22.65 -35.46
N THR A 133 9.99 23.77 -35.94
CA THR A 133 9.82 25.00 -35.16
C THR A 133 8.97 24.75 -33.92
N SER A 134 7.82 24.09 -34.06
CA SER A 134 6.96 23.73 -32.92
C SER A 134 7.67 22.80 -31.93
N THR A 135 8.43 21.83 -32.44
CA THR A 135 9.20 20.89 -31.61
C THR A 135 10.31 21.61 -30.84
N ILE A 136 11.02 22.54 -31.48
CA ILE A 136 12.07 23.37 -30.86
C ILE A 136 11.49 24.28 -29.78
N SER A 137 10.37 24.96 -30.05
CA SER A 137 9.69 25.78 -29.04
C SER A 137 9.18 24.96 -27.85
N HIS A 138 8.69 23.73 -28.10
CA HIS A 138 8.31 22.81 -27.01
C HIS A 138 9.51 22.38 -26.19
N LEU A 139 10.63 22.08 -26.84
CA LEU A 139 11.89 21.71 -26.18
C LEU A 139 12.44 22.86 -25.35
N GLN A 140 12.39 24.10 -25.85
CA GLN A 140 12.71 25.31 -25.11
C GLN A 140 11.89 25.44 -23.83
N ASN A 141 10.57 25.26 -23.92
CA ASN A 141 9.70 25.30 -22.75
C ASN A 141 10.05 24.20 -21.74
N LYS A 142 10.32 22.97 -22.20
CA LYS A 142 10.76 21.88 -21.33
C LYS A 142 12.10 22.18 -20.66
N MET A 143 13.06 22.76 -21.36
CA MET A 143 14.35 23.15 -20.80
C MET A 143 14.20 24.27 -19.77
N SER A 144 13.42 25.31 -20.06
CA SER A 144 13.12 26.36 -19.09
C SER A 144 12.37 25.81 -17.88
N ASN A 145 11.50 24.82 -18.06
CA ASN A 145 10.87 24.12 -16.94
C ASN A 145 11.89 23.35 -16.10
N ILE A 146 12.89 22.68 -16.69
CA ILE A 146 13.97 22.03 -15.92
C ILE A 146 14.80 23.07 -15.15
N GLU A 147 15.14 24.18 -15.80
CA GLU A 147 15.90 25.29 -15.20
C GLU A 147 15.14 25.93 -14.02
N GLN A 148 13.82 26.09 -14.14
CA GLN A 148 12.97 26.75 -13.14
C GLN A 148 12.35 25.80 -12.13
N SER A 149 12.26 24.49 -12.43
CA SER A 149 11.67 23.51 -11.53
C SER A 149 12.51 23.37 -10.27
N SER A 150 11.87 23.59 -9.13
CA SER A 150 12.42 23.13 -7.86
C SER A 150 12.01 21.68 -7.65
N ILE A 151 12.99 20.82 -7.38
CA ILE A 151 12.72 19.46 -6.95
C ILE A 151 12.17 19.54 -5.53
N HIS A 152 10.99 18.99 -5.31
CA HIS A 152 10.38 19.01 -3.99
C HIS A 152 10.74 17.71 -3.26
N ILE A 153 11.57 17.83 -2.22
CA ILE A 153 11.81 16.73 -1.28
C ILE A 153 10.91 16.95 -0.07
N ASN A 154 10.00 15.99 0.15
CA ASN A 154 9.24 15.89 1.37
C ASN A 154 10.00 14.98 2.33
N ILE A 155 10.42 15.56 3.45
CA ILE A 155 11.16 14.86 4.50
C ILE A 155 10.27 14.82 5.73
N ARG A 156 10.04 13.62 6.24
CA ARG A 156 9.41 13.38 7.54
C ARG A 156 10.50 13.16 8.59
N PRO A 157 10.30 13.65 9.82
CA PRO A 157 11.18 13.31 10.94
C PRO A 157 11.26 11.81 11.13
N LEU A 158 12.43 11.29 11.51
CA LEU A 158 12.55 9.91 11.96
C LEU A 158 11.75 9.74 13.24
N VAL A 159 10.88 8.72 13.28
CA VAL A 159 10.13 8.36 14.48
C VAL A 159 10.79 7.12 15.06
N ILE A 160 11.45 7.30 16.22
CA ILE A 160 12.05 6.19 16.95
C ILE A 160 10.99 5.66 17.94
N ASP A 161 10.59 4.41 17.78
CA ASP A 161 9.74 3.74 18.78
C ASP A 161 10.51 3.66 20.10
N THR A 162 9.94 4.20 21.18
CA THR A 162 10.52 4.17 22.52
C THR A 162 10.71 2.74 23.04
N ASN A 163 10.03 1.76 22.43
CA ASN A 163 10.17 0.34 22.69
C ASN A 163 11.32 -0.34 21.92
N CYS A 164 12.06 0.37 21.07
CA CYS A 164 13.22 -0.21 20.36
C CYS A 164 14.27 -0.78 21.33
N ILE A 165 14.38 -0.18 22.52
CA ILE A 165 15.28 -0.64 23.58
C ILE A 165 14.47 -0.83 24.85
N ARG A 166 14.31 -2.09 25.25
CA ARG A 166 13.72 -2.48 26.53
C ARG A 166 14.81 -3.02 27.44
N ILE A 167 15.01 -2.34 28.56
CA ILE A 167 15.88 -2.79 29.65
C ILE A 167 14.97 -3.52 30.63
N ASN A 168 14.97 -4.85 30.57
CA ASN A 168 14.10 -5.66 31.40
C ASN A 168 14.87 -6.14 32.64
N ASP A 169 14.22 -6.04 33.79
CA ASP A 169 14.64 -6.77 34.97
C ASP A 169 14.26 -8.25 34.79
N THR A 170 15.23 -9.16 34.95
CA THR A 170 15.07 -10.60 34.74
C THR A 170 14.04 -11.25 35.67
N ASN A 171 13.52 -10.52 36.67
CA ASN A 171 12.50 -10.99 37.61
C ASN A 171 11.05 -10.74 37.17
N TYR A 172 10.80 -10.11 36.02
CA TYR A 172 9.45 -9.94 35.49
C TYR A 172 9.15 -10.93 34.36
N HIS A 173 8.42 -12.01 34.68
CA HIS A 173 7.73 -12.83 33.69
C HIS A 173 6.57 -12.04 33.09
N GLY A 174 6.85 -11.24 32.05
CA GLY A 174 5.80 -10.45 31.40
C GLY A 174 6.18 -10.04 29.97
N PHE A 175 5.45 -10.62 29.02
CA PHE A 175 5.38 -10.32 27.58
C PHE A 175 6.49 -10.86 26.66
N ASP A 176 6.19 -12.02 26.08
CA ASP A 176 6.88 -12.59 24.92
C ASP A 176 6.60 -11.74 23.67
N SER A 177 7.66 -11.12 23.15
CA SER A 177 7.63 -10.29 21.95
C SER A 177 7.56 -11.07 20.64
N SER A 178 7.45 -12.41 20.67
CA SER A 178 7.28 -13.28 19.50
C SER A 178 5.95 -13.12 18.76
N ILE A 179 5.00 -12.33 19.28
CA ILE A 179 3.63 -12.21 18.77
C ILE A 179 3.48 -11.26 17.57
N LEU A 180 4.46 -10.38 17.29
CA LEU A 180 4.38 -9.52 16.11
C LEU A 180 4.96 -10.25 14.88
N SER A 181 4.07 -10.86 14.11
CA SER A 181 4.40 -11.62 12.90
C SER A 181 4.87 -10.69 11.77
N PRO A 182 5.88 -11.08 10.97
CA PRO A 182 6.33 -10.33 9.80
C PRO A 182 5.23 -10.20 8.72
N ILE A 183 5.33 -9.15 7.90
CA ILE A 183 4.36 -8.76 6.85
C ILE A 183 4.26 -9.80 5.70
N TYR A 184 5.22 -10.72 5.64
CA TYR A 184 5.19 -11.87 4.73
C TYR A 184 5.68 -13.10 5.47
N LYS A 185 5.17 -14.27 5.08
CA LYS A 185 5.58 -15.57 5.60
C LYS A 185 6.15 -16.39 4.45
N THR A 186 7.31 -16.97 4.67
CA THR A 186 8.00 -17.80 3.68
C THR A 186 7.97 -19.25 4.15
N ILE A 187 7.64 -20.18 3.25
CA ILE A 187 7.82 -21.62 3.48
C ILE A 187 9.02 -22.08 2.68
N ASN A 188 9.97 -22.73 3.33
CA ASN A 188 11.07 -23.42 2.65
C ASN A 188 10.56 -24.78 2.18
N CYS A 189 10.63 -25.06 0.87
CA CYS A 189 10.26 -26.35 0.29
C CYS A 189 11.49 -27.27 0.20
N ALA A 190 11.28 -28.58 0.26
CA ALA A 190 12.37 -29.55 0.10
C ALA A 190 12.92 -29.57 -1.34
N ASP A 191 14.20 -29.93 -1.50
CA ASP A 191 14.81 -30.18 -2.80
C ASP A 191 14.05 -31.28 -3.55
N GLY A 192 13.75 -31.06 -4.84
CA GLY A 192 12.93 -31.97 -5.66
C GLY A 192 11.44 -31.64 -5.66
N THR A 193 11.01 -30.61 -4.93
CA THR A 193 9.68 -30.01 -5.03
C THR A 193 9.43 -29.49 -6.44
N PHE A 194 8.32 -29.92 -7.04
CA PHE A 194 7.88 -29.44 -8.35
C PHE A 194 7.11 -28.12 -8.21
N ARG A 195 7.31 -27.21 -9.16
CA ARG A 195 6.78 -25.83 -9.16
C ARG A 195 5.28 -25.75 -9.53
N ALA A 196 4.51 -26.80 -9.32
CA ALA A 196 3.08 -26.80 -9.57
C ALA A 196 2.34 -26.36 -8.31
N LEU A 197 1.42 -25.42 -8.47
CA LEU A 197 0.62 -24.83 -7.40
C LEU A 197 -0.80 -24.68 -7.93
N ALA A 198 -1.79 -24.94 -7.10
CA ALA A 198 -3.18 -24.62 -7.39
C ALA A 198 -3.84 -24.08 -6.13
N SER A 199 -4.68 -23.06 -6.26
CA SER A 199 -5.42 -22.47 -5.15
C SER A 199 -6.91 -22.54 -5.39
N ASN A 200 -7.66 -22.63 -4.30
CA ASN A 200 -9.07 -22.28 -4.25
C ASN A 200 -9.27 -21.14 -3.25
N ASP A 201 -10.52 -20.84 -2.89
CA ASP A 201 -10.85 -19.72 -2.01
C ASP A 201 -10.31 -19.86 -0.57
N GLN A 202 -9.99 -21.09 -0.14
CA GLN A 202 -9.60 -21.40 1.24
C GLN A 202 -8.15 -21.87 1.36
N TYR A 203 -7.66 -22.56 0.35
CA TYR A 203 -6.44 -23.35 0.44
C TYR A 203 -5.55 -23.23 -0.79
N LEU A 204 -4.25 -23.35 -0.54
CA LEU A 204 -3.22 -23.52 -1.55
C LEU A 204 -2.71 -24.97 -1.50
N LEU A 205 -2.87 -25.69 -2.60
CA LEU A 205 -2.30 -27.01 -2.79
C LEU A 205 -0.91 -26.87 -3.42
N PHE A 206 0.08 -27.48 -2.79
CA PHE A 206 1.43 -27.54 -3.32
C PHE A 206 2.09 -28.89 -3.03
N HIS A 207 3.05 -29.26 -3.87
CA HIS A 207 3.85 -30.45 -3.66
C HIS A 207 5.10 -30.09 -2.84
N ASP A 208 5.29 -30.70 -1.68
CA ASP A 208 6.53 -30.63 -0.89
C ASP A 208 7.09 -32.03 -0.76
N ALA A 209 7.96 -32.40 -1.70
CA ALA A 209 8.32 -33.79 -1.96
C ALA A 209 8.73 -34.52 -0.66
N PRO A 210 8.17 -35.71 -0.37
CA PRO A 210 7.31 -36.54 -1.22
C PRO A 210 5.79 -36.33 -0.99
N ASN A 211 5.38 -35.26 -0.30
CA ASN A 211 4.00 -35.07 0.12
C ASN A 211 3.28 -34.03 -0.73
N LEU A 212 1.99 -34.23 -0.89
CA LEU A 212 1.07 -33.20 -1.31
C LEU A 212 0.50 -32.49 -0.07
N CYS A 213 0.68 -31.18 0.00
CA CYS A 213 0.38 -30.37 1.17
C CYS A 213 -0.69 -29.32 0.86
N LEU A 214 -1.64 -29.17 1.77
CA LEU A 214 -2.70 -28.17 1.71
C LEU A 214 -2.40 -27.08 2.76
N LEU A 215 -2.20 -25.86 2.29
CA LEU A 215 -1.90 -24.69 3.11
C LEU A 215 -3.14 -23.82 3.29
N ASP A 216 -3.31 -23.24 4.48
CA ASP A 216 -4.29 -22.17 4.70
C ASP A 216 -3.78 -20.80 4.21
N GLN A 217 -4.63 -19.78 4.34
CA GLN A 217 -4.29 -18.37 4.06
C GLN A 217 -3.09 -17.86 4.88
N ASN A 218 -2.78 -18.49 6.02
CA ASN A 218 -1.63 -18.18 6.85
C ASN A 218 -0.40 -19.01 6.45
N LEU A 219 -0.39 -19.68 5.30
CA LEU A 219 0.71 -20.54 4.84
C LEU A 219 1.09 -21.59 5.89
N THR A 220 0.09 -22.14 6.59
CA THR A 220 0.25 -23.23 7.55
C THR A 220 -0.26 -24.52 6.92
N VAL A 221 0.53 -25.59 6.99
CA VAL A 221 0.12 -26.91 6.48
C VAL A 221 -1.03 -27.44 7.33
N VAL A 222 -2.25 -27.38 6.79
CA VAL A 222 -3.46 -27.89 7.43
C VAL A 222 -3.57 -29.39 7.25
N ARG A 223 -3.19 -29.89 6.06
CA ARG A 223 -3.19 -31.32 5.75
C ARG A 223 -2.01 -31.67 4.86
N LYS A 224 -1.56 -32.92 4.96
CA LYS A 224 -0.55 -33.50 4.09
C LYS A 224 -0.91 -34.95 3.77
N ASN A 225 -0.62 -35.39 2.56
CA ASN A 225 -0.73 -36.79 2.16
C ASN A 225 0.48 -37.20 1.32
N LEU A 226 0.86 -38.46 1.35
CA LEU A 226 1.98 -38.96 0.55
C LEU A 226 1.59 -38.92 -0.93
N TRP A 227 2.48 -38.42 -1.78
CA TRP A 227 2.34 -38.47 -3.24
C TRP A 227 3.32 -39.49 -3.80
N ASP A 228 2.84 -40.69 -4.10
CA ASP A 228 3.63 -41.81 -4.62
C ASP A 228 3.42 -42.06 -6.13
N HIS A 229 2.74 -41.13 -6.81
CA HIS A 229 2.34 -41.29 -8.21
C HIS A 229 3.34 -40.75 -9.24
N GLY A 230 4.43 -40.10 -8.81
CA GLY A 230 5.49 -39.60 -9.70
C GLY A 230 5.60 -38.08 -9.73
N ASN A 231 6.10 -37.52 -10.84
CA ASN A 231 6.35 -36.08 -10.94
C ASN A 231 5.08 -35.34 -11.35
N ILE A 232 4.71 -34.33 -10.55
CA ILE A 232 3.60 -33.44 -10.85
C ILE A 232 4.06 -32.42 -11.89
N PHE A 233 3.32 -32.32 -13.00
CA PHE A 233 3.59 -31.33 -14.04
C PHE A 233 2.82 -30.04 -13.82
N ASP A 234 1.54 -30.16 -13.46
CA ASP A 234 0.65 -29.03 -13.27
C ASP A 234 -0.54 -29.41 -12.38
N MET A 235 -1.26 -28.39 -11.92
CA MET A 235 -2.43 -28.53 -11.06
C MET A 235 -3.42 -27.41 -11.35
N CYS A 236 -4.72 -27.68 -11.19
CA CYS A 236 -5.74 -26.63 -11.19
C CYS A 236 -6.86 -26.97 -10.19
N TRP A 237 -7.70 -25.99 -9.86
CA TRP A 237 -8.87 -26.18 -9.00
C TRP A 237 -10.16 -26.13 -9.83
N SER A 238 -11.01 -27.16 -9.70
CA SER A 238 -12.34 -27.16 -10.31
C SER A 238 -13.40 -26.74 -9.29
N SER A 239 -14.01 -25.56 -9.52
CA SER A 239 -15.19 -25.07 -8.78
C SER A 239 -16.36 -26.06 -8.83
N THR A 240 -16.52 -26.72 -9.98
CA THR A 240 -17.64 -27.60 -10.30
C THR A 240 -17.52 -28.96 -9.62
N LEU A 241 -16.32 -29.55 -9.63
CA LEU A 241 -16.07 -30.80 -8.90
C LEU A 241 -15.81 -30.55 -7.40
N LYS A 242 -15.44 -29.32 -7.01
CA LYS A 242 -14.93 -28.97 -5.69
C LYS A 242 -13.72 -29.81 -5.29
N GLN A 243 -12.83 -30.03 -6.26
CA GLN A 243 -11.63 -30.85 -6.10
C GLN A 243 -10.48 -30.22 -6.89
N PHE A 244 -9.26 -30.44 -6.40
CA PHE A 244 -8.06 -30.14 -7.17
C PHE A 244 -7.85 -31.24 -8.22
N ILE A 245 -7.41 -30.84 -9.40
CA ILE A 245 -7.02 -31.73 -10.48
C ILE A 245 -5.50 -31.67 -10.58
N VAL A 246 -4.84 -32.82 -10.49
CA VAL A 246 -3.38 -32.95 -10.51
C VAL A 246 -2.98 -33.78 -11.71
N ILE A 247 -2.12 -33.23 -12.57
CA ILE A 247 -1.58 -33.97 -13.71
C ILE A 247 -0.18 -34.51 -13.40
N GLU A 248 -0.06 -35.81 -13.57
CA GLU A 248 1.21 -36.55 -13.62
C GLU A 248 1.60 -36.74 -15.09
N GLN A 249 2.79 -37.30 -15.36
CA GLN A 249 3.26 -37.57 -16.72
C GLN A 249 2.22 -38.27 -17.60
N ASN A 250 1.52 -39.30 -17.11
CA ASN A 250 0.58 -40.09 -17.92
C ASN A 250 -0.84 -40.16 -17.36
N ASP A 251 -1.02 -39.82 -16.09
CA ASP A 251 -2.26 -40.01 -15.35
C ASP A 251 -2.75 -38.69 -14.74
N ILE A 252 -4.06 -38.63 -14.45
CA ILE A 252 -4.71 -37.45 -13.87
C ILE A 252 -5.45 -37.89 -12.62
N TYR A 253 -5.33 -37.08 -11.58
CA TYR A 253 -5.88 -37.38 -10.26
C TYR A 253 -6.78 -36.26 -9.77
N LEU A 254 -7.85 -36.63 -9.07
CA LEU A 254 -8.69 -35.75 -8.27
C LEU A 254 -8.21 -35.80 -6.83
N VAL A 255 -8.03 -34.64 -6.22
CA VAL A 255 -7.66 -34.51 -4.81
C VAL A 255 -8.77 -33.74 -4.10
N ASN A 256 -9.42 -34.44 -3.16
CA ASN A 256 -10.47 -33.84 -2.34
C ASN A 256 -9.85 -32.98 -1.24
N GLU A 257 -10.18 -31.70 -1.18
CA GLU A 257 -9.63 -30.76 -0.19
C GLU A 257 -9.93 -31.18 1.26
N ASN A 258 -11.10 -31.82 1.49
CA ASN A 258 -11.62 -32.15 2.81
C ASN A 258 -11.01 -33.43 3.39
N THR A 259 -10.74 -34.43 2.54
CA THR A 259 -10.21 -35.72 2.98
C THR A 259 -8.74 -35.93 2.59
N MET A 260 -8.19 -35.11 1.69
CA MET A 260 -6.94 -35.36 0.96
C MET A 260 -6.91 -36.72 0.24
N SER A 261 -8.09 -37.31 -0.04
CA SER A 261 -8.16 -38.55 -0.82
C SER A 261 -7.77 -38.26 -2.27
N ILE A 262 -6.90 -39.10 -2.81
CA ILE A 262 -6.39 -39.03 -4.17
C ILE A 262 -7.07 -40.13 -4.98
N GLU A 263 -7.80 -39.76 -6.02
CA GLU A 263 -8.51 -40.69 -6.92
C GLU A 263 -8.02 -40.49 -8.35
N ARG A 264 -7.68 -41.58 -9.03
CA ARG A 264 -7.26 -41.52 -10.44
C ARG A 264 -8.48 -41.48 -11.36
N ILE A 265 -8.48 -40.60 -12.35
CA ILE A 265 -9.55 -40.52 -13.37
C ILE A 265 -9.33 -41.61 -14.42
N GLU A 266 -10.09 -42.70 -14.34
CA GLU A 266 -9.94 -43.84 -15.26
C GLU A 266 -10.50 -43.60 -16.68
N THR A 267 -11.42 -42.64 -16.83
CA THR A 267 -12.09 -42.36 -18.11
C THR A 267 -11.18 -41.63 -19.11
N ILE A 268 -10.14 -40.94 -18.64
CA ILE A 268 -9.19 -40.24 -19.48
C ILE A 268 -8.10 -41.21 -19.91
N LYS A 269 -7.89 -41.32 -21.24
CA LYS A 269 -6.81 -42.15 -21.80
C LYS A 269 -5.45 -41.61 -21.35
N LYS A 270 -4.51 -42.52 -21.11
CA LYS A 270 -3.13 -42.15 -20.80
C LYS A 270 -2.49 -41.43 -21.98
N GLU A 271 -2.03 -40.22 -21.74
CA GLU A 271 -1.28 -39.39 -22.67
C GLU A 271 -0.16 -38.69 -21.92
N LYS A 272 0.85 -38.19 -22.64
CA LYS A 272 1.90 -37.39 -21.99
C LYS A 272 1.32 -36.00 -21.68
N TRP A 273 0.94 -35.70 -20.44
CA TRP A 273 0.33 -34.41 -20.09
C TRP A 273 1.38 -33.34 -19.80
N MET A 274 1.04 -32.07 -20.07
CA MET A 274 1.92 -30.91 -19.83
C MET A 274 1.32 -29.87 -18.89
N SER A 275 0.10 -29.42 -19.16
CA SER A 275 -0.57 -28.37 -18.38
C SER A 275 -2.09 -28.55 -18.40
N CYS A 276 -2.77 -28.06 -17.36
CA CYS A 276 -4.21 -28.18 -17.19
C CYS A 276 -4.84 -26.89 -16.63
N THR A 277 -6.07 -26.59 -17.07
CA THR A 277 -6.91 -25.53 -16.50
C THR A 277 -8.38 -25.92 -16.65
N CYS A 278 -9.30 -25.22 -15.99
CA CYS A 278 -10.72 -25.55 -16.10
C CYS A 278 -11.62 -24.32 -16.08
N SER A 279 -12.75 -24.43 -16.78
CA SER A 279 -13.92 -23.58 -16.64
C SER A 279 -14.92 -24.22 -15.68
N ASP A 280 -16.10 -23.62 -15.55
CA ASP A 280 -17.23 -24.21 -14.81
C ASP A 280 -17.85 -25.42 -15.51
N THR A 281 -17.53 -25.69 -16.79
CA THR A 281 -18.13 -26.81 -17.54
C THR A 281 -17.11 -27.81 -18.02
N SER A 282 -15.86 -27.38 -18.19
CA SER A 282 -14.88 -28.11 -18.97
C SER A 282 -13.49 -28.11 -18.33
N LEU A 283 -12.78 -29.24 -18.46
CA LEU A 283 -11.36 -29.39 -18.18
C LEU A 283 -10.58 -29.32 -19.50
N PHE A 284 -9.59 -28.43 -19.58
CA PHE A 284 -8.70 -28.29 -20.73
C PHE A 284 -7.31 -28.84 -20.39
N LEU A 285 -6.76 -29.68 -21.27
CA LEU A 285 -5.45 -30.32 -21.10
C LEU A 285 -4.57 -30.11 -22.33
N SER A 286 -3.27 -29.88 -22.13
CA SER A 286 -2.26 -29.95 -23.20
C SER A 286 -1.38 -31.18 -23.12
N THR A 287 -0.97 -31.69 -24.29
CA THR A 287 -0.01 -32.79 -24.39
C THR A 287 1.45 -32.32 -24.45
N ARG A 288 2.34 -33.04 -23.79
CA ARG A 288 3.80 -32.87 -23.73
C ARG A 288 4.52 -33.51 -24.93
N VAL A 289 4.06 -33.20 -26.13
CA VAL A 289 4.71 -33.57 -27.40
C VAL A 289 4.76 -32.35 -28.30
N TYR A 290 5.79 -32.23 -29.14
CA TYR A 290 5.82 -31.17 -30.14
C TYR A 290 4.64 -31.33 -31.12
N GLY A 291 4.02 -30.22 -31.52
CA GLY A 291 2.67 -30.24 -32.07
C GLY A 291 1.62 -30.57 -31.00
N SER A 292 1.76 -29.97 -29.81
CA SER A 292 0.87 -30.19 -28.67
C SER A 292 -0.59 -30.14 -29.08
N SER A 293 -1.38 -31.12 -28.66
CA SER A 293 -2.84 -31.10 -28.79
C SER A 293 -3.47 -30.46 -27.56
N ILE A 294 -4.66 -29.86 -27.74
CA ILE A 294 -5.51 -29.35 -26.66
C ILE A 294 -6.75 -30.24 -26.60
N LEU A 295 -7.02 -30.85 -25.45
CA LEU A 295 -8.17 -31.72 -25.24
C LEU A 295 -9.12 -31.06 -24.25
N GLU A 296 -10.40 -31.02 -24.59
CA GLU A 296 -11.47 -30.54 -23.72
C GLU A 296 -12.32 -31.70 -23.24
N PHE A 297 -12.52 -31.80 -21.93
CA PHE A 297 -13.37 -32.79 -21.29
C PHE A 297 -14.52 -32.11 -20.56
N SER A 298 -15.72 -32.70 -20.58
CA SER A 298 -16.82 -32.27 -19.72
C SER A 298 -16.47 -32.55 -18.26
N LEU A 299 -16.87 -31.70 -17.32
CA LEU A 299 -16.71 -32.01 -15.89
C LEU A 299 -17.90 -32.83 -15.35
N LEU A 300 -19.12 -32.50 -15.79
CA LEU A 300 -20.36 -33.16 -15.37
C LEU A 300 -21.21 -33.61 -16.58
N PRO A 301 -22.02 -34.68 -16.44
CA PRO A 301 -22.17 -35.53 -15.25
C PRO A 301 -21.01 -36.53 -15.07
N ALA A 302 -20.15 -36.68 -16.08
CA ALA A 302 -18.95 -37.52 -16.02
C ALA A 302 -17.85 -36.90 -16.88
N ILE A 303 -16.59 -37.23 -16.56
CA ILE A 303 -15.43 -36.71 -17.27
C ILE A 303 -15.23 -37.44 -18.59
N ASN A 304 -15.69 -36.82 -19.68
CA ASN A 304 -15.67 -37.39 -21.02
C ASN A 304 -15.06 -36.39 -22.00
N LEU A 305 -14.32 -36.90 -22.99
CA LEU A 305 -13.75 -36.07 -24.05
C LEU A 305 -14.88 -35.44 -24.87
N ILE A 306 -14.91 -34.10 -24.93
CA ILE A 306 -15.80 -33.32 -25.78
C ILE A 306 -15.16 -33.16 -27.16
N ARG A 307 -13.92 -32.66 -27.20
CA ARG A 307 -13.18 -32.41 -28.43
C ARG A 307 -11.68 -32.39 -28.22
N GLU A 308 -10.96 -32.57 -29.31
CA GLU A 308 -9.50 -32.59 -29.37
C GLU A 308 -9.05 -31.73 -30.55
N LEU A 309 -8.17 -30.76 -30.28
CA LEU A 309 -7.50 -29.95 -31.29
C LEU A 309 -6.08 -30.44 -31.45
N LYS A 310 -5.75 -30.81 -32.68
CA LYS A 310 -4.40 -31.25 -33.07
C LYS A 310 -3.73 -30.20 -33.93
N TYR A 311 -2.44 -30.38 -34.16
CA TYR A 311 -1.74 -29.69 -35.24
C TYR A 311 -2.51 -29.84 -36.56
N PRO A 312 -2.69 -28.75 -37.34
CA PRO A 312 -2.15 -27.40 -37.16
C PRO A 312 -3.01 -26.43 -36.34
N ASP A 313 -4.18 -26.84 -35.89
CA ASP A 313 -5.17 -25.95 -35.26
C ASP A 313 -4.80 -25.54 -33.82
N SER A 314 -4.06 -26.40 -33.11
CA SER A 314 -3.57 -26.15 -31.75
C SER A 314 -2.30 -25.29 -31.73
N CYS A 315 -1.20 -25.81 -32.25
CA CYS A 315 0.08 -25.13 -32.45
C CYS A 315 0.88 -25.84 -33.57
N MET A 316 2.00 -25.25 -34.01
CA MET A 316 2.83 -25.82 -35.07
C MET A 316 3.55 -27.11 -34.63
N GLU A 317 3.95 -27.97 -35.58
CA GLU A 317 4.68 -29.23 -35.30
C GLU A 317 5.99 -29.02 -34.53
N THR A 318 6.60 -27.84 -34.62
CA THR A 318 7.83 -27.48 -33.89
C THR A 318 7.56 -26.79 -32.55
N GLU A 319 6.30 -26.56 -32.21
CA GLU A 319 5.86 -25.85 -31.02
C GLU A 319 5.41 -26.81 -29.91
N LEU A 320 5.52 -26.35 -28.66
CA LEU A 320 4.99 -27.03 -27.48
C LEU A 320 4.19 -26.03 -26.66
N ILE A 321 2.95 -26.40 -26.30
CA ILE A 321 2.13 -25.63 -25.35
C ILE A 321 2.62 -25.98 -23.96
N THR A 322 3.24 -25.03 -23.26
CA THR A 322 3.84 -25.25 -21.94
C THR A 322 2.94 -24.87 -20.77
N CYS A 323 1.93 -24.03 -21.00
CA CYS A 323 0.98 -23.57 -20.00
C CYS A 323 -0.33 -23.24 -20.71
N ILE A 324 -1.46 -23.65 -20.12
CA ILE A 324 -2.81 -23.25 -20.53
C ILE A 324 -3.48 -22.61 -19.31
N GLU A 325 -4.07 -21.45 -19.49
CA GLU A 325 -4.88 -20.80 -18.47
C GLU A 325 -6.24 -20.36 -19.02
N TYR A 326 -7.30 -20.62 -18.27
CA TYR A 326 -8.66 -20.24 -18.61
C TYR A 326 -9.05 -18.96 -17.87
N ASN A 327 -9.66 -18.02 -18.58
CA ASN A 327 -10.27 -16.84 -17.98
C ASN A 327 -11.45 -16.38 -18.85
N ASN A 328 -12.64 -16.22 -18.27
CA ASN A 328 -13.83 -15.64 -18.92
C ASN A 328 -14.02 -16.05 -20.39
N GLU A 329 -14.28 -17.34 -20.61
CA GLU A 329 -14.50 -17.92 -21.95
C GLU A 329 -13.29 -17.85 -22.91
N THR A 330 -12.11 -17.49 -22.43
CA THR A 330 -10.87 -17.49 -23.21
C THR A 330 -9.81 -18.44 -22.65
N LEU A 331 -8.93 -18.92 -23.52
CA LEU A 331 -7.79 -19.77 -23.19
C LEU A 331 -6.50 -19.10 -23.62
N ALA A 332 -5.66 -18.75 -22.66
CA ALA A 332 -4.31 -18.31 -22.92
C ALA A 332 -3.38 -19.52 -23.02
N LEU A 333 -2.59 -19.56 -24.08
CA LEU A 333 -1.64 -20.62 -24.39
C LEU A 333 -0.24 -20.01 -24.41
N LEU A 334 0.63 -20.47 -23.51
CA LEU A 334 2.05 -20.14 -23.60
C LEU A 334 2.74 -21.18 -24.48
N ILE A 335 3.17 -20.75 -25.66
CA ILE A 335 3.67 -21.61 -26.73
C ILE A 335 5.16 -21.33 -26.92
N ARG A 336 6.00 -22.36 -26.83
CA ARG A 336 7.42 -22.27 -27.15
C ARG A 336 7.73 -22.98 -28.45
N ASN A 337 8.67 -22.44 -29.21
CA ASN A 337 9.19 -23.08 -30.41
C ASN A 337 10.67 -23.45 -30.20
N HIS A 338 10.97 -24.75 -30.31
CA HIS A 338 12.30 -25.26 -29.97
C HIS A 338 13.33 -25.04 -31.10
N VAL A 339 12.89 -24.83 -32.34
CA VAL A 339 13.77 -24.64 -33.49
C VAL A 339 14.33 -23.22 -33.50
N ASN A 340 13.45 -22.22 -33.34
CA ASN A 340 13.85 -20.81 -33.33
C ASN A 340 14.14 -20.26 -31.93
N LYS A 341 13.92 -21.05 -30.86
CA LYS A 341 14.08 -20.66 -29.45
C LYS A 341 13.23 -19.47 -29.02
N THR A 342 12.07 -19.29 -29.65
CA THR A 342 11.15 -18.19 -29.33
C THR A 342 10.01 -18.66 -28.44
N MET A 343 9.35 -17.71 -27.77
CA MET A 343 8.08 -17.95 -27.09
C MET A 343 7.04 -16.92 -27.45
N ARG A 344 5.79 -17.35 -27.53
CA ARG A 344 4.63 -16.49 -27.74
C ARG A 344 3.51 -16.87 -26.78
N ILE A 345 2.66 -15.91 -26.49
CA ILE A 345 1.38 -16.16 -25.84
C ILE A 345 0.28 -15.99 -26.88
N GLU A 346 -0.61 -16.97 -26.97
CA GLU A 346 -1.76 -16.98 -27.87
C GLU A 346 -3.05 -17.05 -27.06
N LEU A 347 -4.01 -16.18 -27.37
CA LEU A 347 -5.33 -16.21 -26.78
C LEU A 347 -6.33 -16.79 -27.77
N LYS A 348 -7.08 -17.81 -27.35
CA LYS A 348 -8.16 -18.44 -28.12
C LYS A 348 -9.48 -18.31 -27.39
N SER A 349 -10.60 -18.35 -28.12
CA SER A 349 -11.90 -18.60 -27.50
C SER A 349 -11.92 -20.02 -26.91
N SER A 350 -12.32 -20.16 -25.65
CA SER A 350 -12.54 -21.49 -25.05
C SER A 350 -13.74 -22.21 -25.66
N ILE A 351 -14.67 -21.49 -26.31
CA ILE A 351 -15.91 -22.06 -26.87
C ILE A 351 -15.68 -22.50 -28.31
N THR A 352 -15.04 -21.68 -29.15
CA THR A 352 -14.83 -22.02 -30.56
C THR A 352 -13.41 -22.48 -30.88
N PHE A 353 -12.45 -22.23 -29.99
CA PHE A 353 -11.01 -22.32 -30.24
C PHE A 353 -10.47 -21.40 -31.35
N ASP A 354 -11.30 -20.44 -31.79
CA ASP A 354 -10.84 -19.42 -32.72
C ASP A 354 -9.74 -18.58 -32.06
N HIS A 355 -8.68 -18.33 -32.83
CA HIS A 355 -7.61 -17.43 -32.43
C HIS A 355 -8.15 -16.00 -32.29
N ILE A 356 -7.92 -15.41 -31.12
CA ILE A 356 -8.26 -14.01 -30.82
C ILE A 356 -7.05 -13.12 -31.15
N TRP A 357 -5.91 -13.37 -30.49
CA TRP A 357 -4.65 -12.68 -30.75
C TRP A 357 -3.44 -13.53 -30.37
N SER A 358 -2.26 -13.19 -30.88
CA SER A 358 -0.99 -13.78 -30.49
C SER A 358 0.05 -12.68 -30.31
N LEU A 359 0.84 -12.78 -29.24
CA LEU A 359 1.91 -11.85 -28.90
C LEU A 359 3.23 -12.60 -28.81
N GLN A 360 4.19 -12.20 -29.64
CA GLN A 360 5.56 -12.69 -29.57
C GLN A 360 6.25 -12.08 -28.34
N LEU A 361 6.79 -12.93 -27.46
CA LEU A 361 7.52 -12.49 -26.28
C LEU A 361 9.01 -12.38 -26.63
N ASP A 362 9.65 -11.32 -26.16
CA ASP A 362 11.10 -11.15 -26.23
C ASP A 362 11.80 -12.00 -25.15
N ILE A 363 11.54 -13.31 -25.17
CA ILE A 363 12.12 -14.29 -24.25
C ILE A 363 12.82 -15.36 -25.08
N VAL A 364 14.11 -15.53 -24.84
CA VAL A 364 14.89 -16.65 -25.40
C VAL A 364 14.60 -17.88 -24.56
N TRP A 365 14.08 -18.94 -25.17
CA TRP A 365 13.74 -20.15 -24.42
C TRP A 365 14.97 -20.88 -23.86
N ASN A 366 14.95 -21.16 -22.56
CA ASN A 366 15.89 -22.03 -21.86
C ASN A 366 15.19 -23.30 -21.31
N LYS A 367 15.82 -24.47 -21.44
CA LYS A 367 15.29 -25.75 -20.94
C LYS A 367 15.19 -25.82 -19.42
N GLU A 368 16.04 -25.10 -18.70
CA GLU A 368 16.19 -25.21 -17.24
C GLU A 368 15.25 -24.29 -16.46
N LYS A 369 14.69 -23.26 -17.12
CA LYS A 369 13.85 -22.27 -16.46
C LYS A 369 12.40 -22.39 -16.91
N THR A 370 11.49 -22.45 -15.94
CA THR A 370 10.05 -22.47 -16.18
C THR A 370 9.55 -21.05 -16.42
N ILE A 371 8.57 -20.87 -17.29
CA ILE A 371 7.82 -19.63 -17.44
C ILE A 371 6.36 -19.97 -17.22
N ARG A 372 5.68 -19.15 -16.42
CA ARG A 372 4.29 -19.36 -16.03
C ARG A 372 3.46 -18.18 -16.49
N CYS A 373 2.23 -18.46 -16.87
CA CYS A 373 1.20 -17.47 -17.13
C CYS A 373 0.15 -17.62 -16.04
N CYS A 374 -0.44 -16.52 -15.59
CA CYS A 374 -1.68 -16.53 -14.83
C CYS A 374 -2.61 -15.45 -15.35
N SER A 375 -3.90 -15.68 -15.18
CA SER A 375 -4.92 -14.68 -15.44
C SER A 375 -4.95 -13.62 -14.33
N LEU A 376 -5.18 -12.38 -14.72
CA LEU A 376 -5.54 -11.27 -13.84
C LEU A 376 -7.04 -10.98 -13.98
N ILE A 377 -7.51 -10.04 -13.15
CA ILE A 377 -8.85 -9.45 -13.30
C ILE A 377 -8.94 -8.75 -14.67
N ASP A 378 -10.13 -8.69 -15.27
CA ASP A 378 -10.42 -7.99 -16.54
C ASP A 378 -9.81 -8.60 -17.83
N ASP A 379 -9.67 -9.92 -17.89
CA ASP A 379 -9.14 -10.67 -19.07
C ASP A 379 -7.69 -10.32 -19.43
N GLU A 380 -6.93 -9.84 -18.46
CA GLU A 380 -5.51 -9.56 -18.59
C GLU A 380 -4.66 -10.74 -18.11
N TRP A 381 -3.38 -10.74 -18.48
CA TRP A 381 -2.49 -11.86 -18.23
C TRP A 381 -1.16 -11.38 -17.67
N LEU A 382 -0.62 -12.14 -16.73
CA LEU A 382 0.70 -11.90 -16.17
C LEU A 382 1.60 -13.09 -16.51
N ILE A 383 2.78 -12.81 -17.03
CA ILE A 383 3.77 -13.83 -17.39
C ILE A 383 5.00 -13.63 -16.51
N ALA A 384 5.35 -14.66 -15.75
CA ALA A 384 6.54 -14.67 -14.90
C ALA A 384 7.74 -15.21 -15.70
N ASP A 385 8.57 -14.28 -16.19
CA ASP A 385 9.83 -14.58 -16.87
C ASP A 385 10.95 -14.70 -15.82
N HIS A 386 11.09 -15.92 -15.29
CA HIS A 386 12.13 -16.27 -14.32
C HIS A 386 13.55 -16.22 -14.92
N GLU A 387 13.69 -16.14 -16.24
CA GLU A 387 15.01 -16.05 -16.86
C GLU A 387 15.59 -14.66 -16.69
N ASN A 388 14.78 -13.65 -16.98
CA ASN A 388 15.15 -12.25 -16.90
C ASN A 388 14.70 -11.58 -15.59
N ASN A 389 14.16 -12.35 -14.64
CA ASN A 389 13.61 -11.86 -13.37
C ASN A 389 12.61 -10.71 -13.56
N ARG A 390 11.69 -10.84 -14.53
CA ARG A 390 10.68 -9.82 -14.82
C ARG A 390 9.28 -10.43 -14.89
N LEU A 391 8.29 -9.56 -14.71
CA LEU A 391 6.89 -9.87 -14.96
C LEU A 391 6.49 -9.11 -16.23
N ILE A 392 5.80 -9.79 -17.14
CA ILE A 392 5.25 -9.18 -18.35
C ILE A 392 3.75 -9.15 -18.20
N HIS A 393 3.19 -7.96 -18.14
CA HIS A 393 1.75 -7.74 -18.17
C HIS A 393 1.30 -7.65 -19.62
N VAL A 394 0.31 -8.47 -19.98
CA VAL A 394 -0.30 -8.52 -21.30
C VAL A 394 -1.75 -8.09 -21.14
N SER A 395 -2.09 -6.99 -21.80
CA SER A 395 -3.45 -6.45 -21.77
C SER A 395 -4.44 -7.41 -22.45
N LYS A 396 -5.73 -7.19 -22.20
CA LYS A 396 -6.83 -7.87 -22.90
C LYS A 396 -6.70 -7.81 -24.44
N GLY A 397 -6.10 -6.75 -24.98
CA GLY A 397 -5.88 -6.54 -26.40
C GLY A 397 -4.63 -7.21 -26.97
N GLY A 398 -3.88 -7.97 -26.18
CA GLY A 398 -2.66 -8.64 -26.64
C GLY A 398 -1.45 -7.71 -26.78
N THR A 399 -1.47 -6.55 -26.11
CA THR A 399 -0.31 -5.65 -26.05
C THR A 399 0.46 -5.87 -24.75
N ALA A 400 1.76 -6.13 -24.85
CA ALA A 400 2.66 -5.96 -23.70
C ALA A 400 2.83 -4.45 -23.46
N THR A 401 2.58 -3.98 -22.24
CA THR A 401 2.83 -2.58 -21.88
C THR A 401 4.33 -2.32 -21.80
N ASN A 402 4.92 -2.01 -22.96
CA ASN A 402 6.19 -1.32 -23.14
C ASN A 402 5.98 -0.29 -24.27
N ASN A 403 6.33 0.97 -24.01
CA ASN A 403 5.92 2.13 -24.82
C ASN A 403 6.54 2.18 -26.23
N ASP A 404 5.70 2.70 -27.14
CA ASP A 404 5.96 3.34 -28.44
C ASP A 404 5.96 2.49 -29.73
N THR A 405 5.06 2.89 -30.65
CA THR A 405 5.37 3.28 -32.05
C THR A 405 4.09 3.68 -32.81
N ASN A 406 4.19 4.61 -33.78
CA ASN A 406 3.53 4.51 -35.09
C ASN A 406 3.89 5.63 -36.07
N ASN A 407 4.02 5.28 -37.36
CA ASN A 407 3.94 6.19 -38.53
C ASN A 407 3.64 5.39 -39.81
N LEU A 408 2.86 5.96 -40.75
CA LEU A 408 2.70 5.44 -42.13
C LEU A 408 2.26 6.55 -43.13
N TYR A 409 2.85 6.48 -44.33
CA TYR A 409 2.76 7.35 -45.54
C TYR A 409 1.62 6.96 -46.50
N PHE A 410 1.22 7.84 -47.46
CA PHE A 410 1.02 7.50 -48.91
C PHE A 410 0.81 8.72 -49.87
N LEU A 411 0.88 8.43 -51.18
CA LEU A 411 1.31 9.17 -52.38
C LEU A 411 0.27 9.97 -53.24
N LEU A 412 0.86 10.65 -54.25
CA LEU A 412 0.46 11.66 -55.26
C LEU A 412 -0.43 11.25 -56.46
N HIS A 413 -1.04 12.26 -57.11
CA HIS A 413 -1.41 12.33 -58.54
C HIS A 413 -1.27 13.76 -59.12
N SER A 414 -0.95 13.89 -60.42
CA SER A 414 -0.62 15.14 -61.13
C SER A 414 -1.62 15.51 -62.24
N MET A 415 -1.80 16.81 -62.53
CA MET A 415 -2.19 17.38 -63.84
C MET A 415 -1.65 18.82 -64.00
N SER A 416 -1.25 19.19 -65.23
CA SER A 416 -0.50 20.40 -65.60
C SER A 416 -1.30 21.71 -65.53
N GLN A 417 -0.80 22.72 -64.78
CA GLN A 417 -1.36 24.08 -64.71
C GLN A 417 -0.31 25.17 -65.11
N GLN A 418 -0.70 26.44 -65.16
CA GLN A 418 0.26 27.56 -65.32
C GLN A 418 1.02 27.82 -64.01
N CYS A 419 2.22 28.44 -64.08
CA CYS A 419 2.98 28.80 -62.89
C CYS A 419 2.19 29.79 -62.02
N ALA A 420 2.02 29.49 -60.73
CA ALA A 420 1.20 30.25 -59.78
C ALA A 420 1.77 31.65 -59.45
N ILE A 421 3.06 31.89 -59.70
CA ILE A 421 3.69 33.19 -59.51
C ILE A 421 3.15 34.22 -60.52
N VAL A 422 2.48 35.24 -60.01
CA VAL A 422 1.89 36.35 -60.77
C VAL A 422 2.96 37.00 -61.66
N GLY A 423 2.72 37.04 -62.97
CA GLY A 423 3.65 37.58 -63.97
C GLY A 423 4.56 36.55 -64.64
N CYS A 424 4.59 35.30 -64.19
CA CYS A 424 5.36 34.24 -64.83
C CYS A 424 4.62 33.62 -66.04
N LYS A 425 5.17 33.76 -67.25
CA LYS A 425 4.58 33.18 -68.48
C LYS A 425 4.92 31.69 -68.71
N ARG A 426 5.68 31.06 -67.81
CA ARG A 426 6.15 29.67 -67.98
C ARG A 426 5.07 28.69 -67.51
N THR A 427 4.90 27.57 -68.23
CA THR A 427 4.04 26.47 -67.78
C THR A 427 4.61 25.85 -66.50
N SER A 428 3.76 25.54 -65.51
CA SER A 428 4.23 24.78 -64.36
C SER A 428 4.70 23.41 -64.82
N ARG A 429 5.79 22.93 -64.24
CA ARG A 429 6.34 21.59 -64.55
C ARG A 429 6.38 20.69 -63.33
N ALA A 430 6.12 21.24 -62.16
CA ALA A 430 6.06 20.53 -60.91
C ALA A 430 5.09 21.25 -59.97
N LEU A 431 4.32 20.46 -59.23
CA LEU A 431 3.56 20.92 -58.09
C LEU A 431 4.53 20.98 -56.91
N CYS A 432 4.70 22.16 -56.32
CA CYS A 432 5.47 22.26 -55.09
C CYS A 432 4.69 21.56 -53.98
N HIS A 433 5.19 20.41 -53.48
CA HIS A 433 4.53 19.65 -52.42
C HIS A 433 4.38 20.45 -51.11
N CYS A 434 5.23 21.46 -50.92
CA CYS A 434 5.26 22.31 -49.74
C CYS A 434 4.07 23.30 -49.68
N CYS A 435 3.77 24.01 -50.76
CA CYS A 435 2.70 25.03 -50.78
C CYS A 435 1.50 24.65 -51.67
N GLN A 436 1.53 23.44 -52.27
CA GLN A 436 0.55 22.94 -53.23
C GLN A 436 0.34 23.89 -54.43
N GLN A 437 1.35 24.73 -54.73
CA GLN A 437 1.32 25.63 -55.86
C GLN A 437 2.06 25.03 -57.06
N ASN A 438 1.49 25.22 -58.25
CA ASN A 438 2.08 24.80 -59.50
C ASN A 438 3.18 25.78 -59.91
N LEU A 439 4.45 25.37 -59.90
CA LEU A 439 5.59 26.26 -60.18
C LEU A 439 6.35 25.83 -61.45
N CYS A 440 6.91 26.80 -62.16
CA CYS A 440 7.90 26.52 -63.20
C CYS A 440 9.25 26.19 -62.54
N ILE A 441 10.11 25.42 -63.23
CA ILE A 441 11.37 24.92 -62.66
C ILE A 441 12.20 26.03 -61.97
N PRO A 442 12.42 27.22 -62.57
CA PRO A 442 13.23 28.25 -61.93
C PRO A 442 12.62 28.82 -60.65
N HIS A 443 11.30 29.05 -60.61
CA HIS A 443 10.63 29.49 -59.38
C HIS A 443 10.51 28.37 -58.35
N LEU A 444 10.48 27.11 -58.76
CA LEU A 444 10.58 25.98 -57.83
C LEU A 444 11.97 25.92 -57.18
N THR A 445 13.03 26.14 -57.97
CA THR A 445 14.40 26.23 -57.45
C THR A 445 14.55 27.40 -56.48
N GLU A 446 14.13 28.62 -56.85
CA GLU A 446 14.17 29.79 -55.94
C GLU A 446 13.33 29.57 -54.67
N HIS A 447 12.19 28.91 -54.78
CA HIS A 447 11.34 28.58 -53.65
C HIS A 447 11.97 27.52 -52.73
N ASN A 448 12.60 26.49 -53.29
CA ASN A 448 13.34 25.48 -52.52
C ASN A 448 14.59 26.08 -51.86
N ASP A 449 15.30 26.98 -52.55
CA ASP A 449 16.43 27.72 -51.98
C ASP A 449 15.99 28.58 -50.80
N LEU A 450 14.84 29.25 -50.91
CA LEU A 450 14.24 30.03 -49.82
C LEU A 450 13.85 29.14 -48.63
N LEU A 451 13.24 27.97 -48.87
CA LEU A 451 12.90 27.03 -47.79
C LEU A 451 14.15 26.46 -47.11
N ASN A 452 15.16 26.06 -47.89
CA ASN A 452 16.42 25.56 -47.35
C ASN A 452 17.17 26.65 -46.56
N SER A 453 17.06 27.93 -46.96
CA SER A 453 17.62 29.04 -46.19
C SER A 453 16.98 29.22 -44.80
N GLN A 454 15.75 28.73 -44.59
CA GLN A 454 15.06 28.77 -43.29
C GLN A 454 15.48 27.65 -42.34
N LEU A 455 16.22 26.63 -42.81
CA LEU A 455 16.75 25.58 -41.93
C LEU A 455 17.94 26.06 -41.10
N ASN A 456 18.76 26.98 -41.64
CA ASN A 456 19.97 27.46 -40.95
C ASN A 456 19.67 28.12 -39.59
N PRO A 457 18.68 29.03 -39.46
CA PRO A 457 18.28 29.56 -38.15
C PRO A 457 17.84 28.49 -37.14
N LEU A 458 17.18 27.41 -37.60
CA LEU A 458 16.75 26.31 -36.73
C LEU A 458 17.93 25.49 -36.24
N ILE A 459 18.98 25.32 -37.06
CA ILE A 459 20.23 24.68 -36.62
C ILE A 459 20.89 25.50 -35.52
N ASP A 460 21.00 26.81 -35.70
CA ASP A 460 21.60 27.70 -34.71
C ASP A 460 20.82 27.65 -33.38
N GLU A 461 19.49 27.62 -33.46
CA GLU A 461 18.61 27.51 -32.29
C GLU A 461 18.78 26.16 -31.57
N VAL A 462 18.86 25.04 -32.32
CA VAL A 462 19.07 23.70 -31.75
C VAL A 462 20.47 23.56 -31.16
N ASN A 463 21.50 24.13 -31.80
CA ASN A 463 22.86 24.16 -31.25
C ASN A 463 22.91 24.98 -29.97
N SER A 464 22.23 26.14 -29.93
CA SER A 464 22.09 26.92 -28.71
C SER A 464 21.42 26.13 -27.59
N LEU A 465 20.41 25.29 -27.88
CA LEU A 465 19.81 24.39 -26.89
C LEU A 465 20.79 23.29 -26.43
N GLY A 466 21.59 22.74 -27.35
CA GLY A 466 22.65 21.78 -27.01
C GLY A 466 23.71 22.37 -26.07
N ASP A 467 24.17 23.59 -26.36
CA ASP A 467 25.11 24.31 -25.51
C ASP A 467 24.50 24.61 -24.13
N ARG A 468 23.25 25.08 -24.11
CA ARG A 468 22.50 25.33 -22.86
C ARG A 468 22.40 24.08 -21.99
N LEU A 469 22.04 22.92 -22.55
CA LEU A 469 22.01 21.65 -21.81
C LEU A 469 23.38 21.26 -21.26
N THR A 470 24.45 21.52 -22.02
CA THR A 470 25.82 21.20 -21.61
C THR A 470 26.29 22.09 -20.46
N THR A 471 25.84 23.34 -20.43
CA THR A 471 26.15 24.29 -19.34
C THR A 471 25.27 24.13 -18.09
N LEU A 472 24.24 23.29 -18.12
CA LEU A 472 23.31 23.12 -17.01
C LEU A 472 23.98 22.36 -15.86
N ASP A 473 24.27 23.08 -14.77
CA ASP A 473 24.90 22.51 -13.59
C ASP A 473 23.91 21.70 -12.74
N ILE A 474 23.92 20.37 -12.94
CA ILE A 474 23.13 19.41 -12.17
C ILE A 474 23.45 19.47 -10.67
N GLN A 475 24.71 19.75 -10.30
CA GLN A 475 25.10 19.84 -8.90
C GLN A 475 24.45 21.05 -8.24
N GLU A 476 24.44 22.21 -8.92
CA GLU A 476 23.76 23.39 -8.39
C GLU A 476 22.25 23.17 -8.24
N LYS A 477 21.61 22.47 -9.19
CA LYS A 477 20.17 22.14 -9.11
C LYS A 477 19.84 21.18 -7.97
N THR A 478 20.72 20.26 -7.64
CA THR A 478 20.52 19.30 -6.54
C THR A 478 21.03 19.81 -5.19
N ARG A 479 21.81 20.89 -5.16
CA ARG A 479 22.48 21.41 -3.95
C ARG A 479 21.54 21.66 -2.78
N GLN A 480 20.46 22.41 -3.00
CA GLN A 480 19.49 22.73 -1.94
C GLN A 480 18.79 21.48 -1.39
N CYS A 481 18.51 20.52 -2.29
CA CYS A 481 17.91 19.24 -1.93
C CYS A 481 18.86 18.39 -1.09
N ARG A 482 20.15 18.31 -1.48
CA ARG A 482 21.19 17.62 -0.71
C ARG A 482 21.40 18.25 0.66
N GLN A 483 21.37 19.58 0.77
CA GLN A 483 21.46 20.26 2.07
C GLN A 483 20.31 19.86 3.01
N LYS A 484 19.08 19.72 2.49
CA LYS A 484 17.94 19.23 3.28
C LYS A 484 18.10 17.77 3.70
N LEU A 485 18.60 16.90 2.82
CA LEU A 485 18.90 15.51 3.15
C LEU A 485 20.01 15.39 4.20
N GLU A 486 21.05 16.22 4.10
CA GLU A 486 22.14 16.25 5.07
C GLU A 486 21.66 16.76 6.43
N GLN A 487 20.81 17.80 6.44
CA GLN A 487 20.18 18.26 7.68
C GLN A 487 19.35 17.15 8.34
N TRP A 488 18.54 16.43 7.56
CA TRP A 488 17.78 15.29 8.08
C TRP A 488 18.68 14.21 8.66
N ARG A 489 19.78 13.88 7.98
CA ARG A 489 20.77 12.91 8.45
C ARG A 489 21.36 13.32 9.80
N ILE A 490 21.78 14.58 9.93
CA ILE A 490 22.31 15.15 11.18
C ILE A 490 21.26 15.08 12.29
N ASP A 491 20.02 15.49 12.02
CA ASP A 491 18.94 15.49 13.00
C ASP A 491 18.63 14.05 13.49
N CYS A 492 18.67 13.06 12.59
CA CYS A 492 18.46 11.67 12.96
C CYS A 492 19.59 11.12 13.84
N HIS A 493 20.86 11.43 13.54
CA HIS A 493 21.99 11.04 14.39
C HIS A 493 21.86 11.64 15.80
N GLN A 494 21.47 12.92 15.90
CA GLN A 494 21.25 13.55 17.21
C GLN A 494 20.12 12.90 18.01
N GLN A 495 19.03 12.47 17.35
CA GLN A 495 17.95 11.76 18.02
C GLN A 495 18.39 10.37 18.52
N ILE A 496 19.16 9.63 17.71
CA ILE A 496 19.71 8.32 18.11
C ILE A 496 20.67 8.48 19.30
N ASP A 497 21.55 9.48 19.25
CA ASP A 497 22.46 9.83 20.36
C ASP A 497 21.69 10.16 21.64
N SER A 498 20.60 10.95 21.55
CA SER A 498 19.76 11.29 22.69
C SER A 498 19.10 10.06 23.32
N VAL A 499 18.57 9.13 22.51
CA VAL A 499 17.96 7.88 23.01
C VAL A 499 19.01 6.98 23.64
N PHE A 500 20.20 6.89 23.04
CA PHE A 500 21.33 6.15 23.60
C PHE A 500 21.72 6.65 24.99
N GLU A 501 21.92 7.97 25.15
CA GLU A 501 22.28 8.58 26.44
C GLU A 501 21.19 8.37 27.50
N GLU A 502 19.92 8.55 27.11
CA GLU A 502 18.79 8.30 28.01
C GLU A 502 18.77 6.84 28.51
N LYS A 503 18.97 5.88 27.60
CA LYS A 503 18.97 4.44 27.96
C LYS A 503 20.20 4.06 28.78
N CYS A 504 21.36 4.65 28.53
CA CYS A 504 22.54 4.50 29.39
C CYS A 504 22.27 5.01 30.81
N LYS A 505 21.57 6.14 30.96
CA LYS A 505 21.16 6.68 32.26
C LYS A 505 20.15 5.78 32.97
N GLN A 506 19.11 5.31 32.27
CA GLN A 506 18.12 4.37 32.81
C GLN A 506 18.78 3.07 33.30
N LEU A 507 19.73 2.54 32.53
CA LEU A 507 20.50 1.35 32.90
C LEU A 507 21.27 1.57 34.20
N THR A 508 22.03 2.67 34.31
CA THR A 508 22.78 2.98 35.53
C THR A 508 21.86 3.12 36.75
N GLN A 509 20.77 3.87 36.60
CA GLN A 509 19.80 4.10 37.67
C GLN A 509 19.19 2.78 38.18
N LEU A 510 18.83 1.87 37.27
CA LEU A 510 18.25 0.56 37.65
C LEU A 510 19.21 -0.27 38.51
N VAL A 511 20.51 -0.27 38.19
CA VAL A 511 21.52 -0.99 38.99
C VAL A 511 21.75 -0.30 40.33
N GLU A 512 21.84 1.02 40.36
CA GLU A 512 21.98 1.82 41.58
C GLU A 512 20.82 1.58 42.54
N GLU A 513 19.57 1.64 42.06
CA GLU A 513 18.37 1.37 42.87
C GLU A 513 18.37 -0.04 43.48
N LYS A 514 18.82 -1.05 42.71
CA LYS A 514 18.96 -2.42 43.24
C LYS A 514 20.02 -2.51 44.33
N VAL A 515 21.19 -1.91 44.12
CA VAL A 515 22.28 -1.92 45.11
C VAL A 515 21.86 -1.16 46.37
N GLU A 516 21.22 -0.01 46.22
CA GLU A 516 20.79 0.81 47.36
C GLU A 516 19.70 0.13 48.18
N LYS A 517 18.71 -0.51 47.53
CA LYS A 517 17.70 -1.33 48.23
C LYS A 517 18.34 -2.41 49.11
N GLN A 518 19.41 -3.05 48.63
CA GLN A 518 20.14 -4.05 49.42
C GLN A 518 20.94 -3.41 50.57
N ARG A 519 21.49 -2.21 50.37
CA ARG A 519 22.19 -1.45 51.43
C ARG A 519 21.25 -1.02 52.55
N GLU A 520 20.06 -0.54 52.22
CA GLU A 520 19.03 -0.19 53.19
C GLU A 520 18.62 -1.41 54.03
N GLU A 521 18.43 -2.57 53.38
CA GLU A 521 18.06 -3.81 54.05
C GLU A 521 19.16 -4.32 54.99
N VAL A 522 20.43 -4.26 54.56
CA VAL A 522 21.59 -4.55 55.44
C VAL A 522 21.60 -3.61 56.65
N THR A 523 21.41 -2.30 56.44
CA THR A 523 21.37 -1.30 57.53
C THR A 523 20.24 -1.58 58.52
N ARG A 524 19.07 -1.98 58.01
CA ARG A 524 17.91 -2.37 58.83
C ARG A 524 18.22 -3.57 59.72
N ILE A 525 18.85 -4.60 59.15
CA ILE A 525 19.26 -5.80 59.91
C ILE A 525 20.33 -5.45 60.95
N GLN A 526 21.32 -4.63 60.60
CA GLN A 526 22.35 -4.15 61.55
C GLN A 526 21.74 -3.40 62.74
N SER A 527 20.76 -2.53 62.48
CA SER A 527 20.02 -1.81 63.54
C SER A 527 19.24 -2.78 64.43
N LYS A 528 18.53 -3.75 63.86
CA LYS A 528 17.78 -4.77 64.61
C LYS A 528 18.71 -5.64 65.47
N LEU A 529 19.83 -6.09 64.92
CA LEU A 529 20.85 -6.85 65.65
C LEU A 529 21.43 -6.05 66.82
N SER A 530 21.82 -4.80 66.58
CA SER A 530 22.37 -3.91 67.61
C SER A 530 21.40 -3.70 68.77
N LYS A 531 20.09 -3.56 68.47
CA LYS A 531 19.04 -3.45 69.49
C LYS A 531 18.93 -4.73 70.34
N LEU A 532 18.83 -5.90 69.71
CA LEU A 532 18.72 -7.19 70.41
C LEU A 532 19.93 -7.47 71.31
N ILE A 533 21.14 -7.10 70.86
CA ILE A 533 22.37 -7.27 71.65
C ILE A 533 22.39 -6.32 72.86
N HIS A 534 21.98 -5.07 72.67
CA HIS A 534 21.95 -4.09 73.74
C HIS A 534 20.92 -4.44 74.82
N GLU A 535 19.75 -4.92 74.41
CA GLU A 535 18.65 -5.31 75.30
C GLU A 535 18.89 -6.68 75.97
N GLN A 536 19.73 -7.54 75.39
CA GLN A 536 19.98 -8.93 75.85
C GLN A 536 18.71 -9.81 75.91
N GLU A 537 17.67 -9.45 75.17
CA GLU A 537 16.33 -10.07 75.17
C GLU A 537 16.02 -10.82 73.86
N ALA A 538 17.02 -11.40 73.19
CA ALA A 538 16.75 -12.18 71.99
C ALA A 538 15.87 -13.41 72.24
N THR A 539 15.12 -13.82 71.22
CA THR A 539 14.36 -15.07 71.21
C THR A 539 14.83 -15.97 70.07
N HIS A 540 14.57 -17.29 70.14
CA HIS A 540 14.84 -18.20 69.03
C HIS A 540 14.11 -17.76 67.75
N GLN A 541 12.89 -17.24 67.89
CA GLN A 541 12.13 -16.72 66.76
C GLN A 541 12.82 -15.51 66.11
N ASP A 542 13.41 -14.61 66.89
CA ASP A 542 14.18 -13.48 66.34
C ASP A 542 15.40 -13.95 65.56
N ILE A 543 16.13 -14.95 66.10
CA ILE A 543 17.29 -15.55 65.45
C ILE A 543 16.87 -16.21 64.14
N ASP A 544 15.83 -17.04 64.14
CA ASP A 544 15.34 -17.73 62.92
C ASP A 544 14.90 -16.73 61.84
N ILE A 545 14.18 -15.67 62.22
CA ILE A 545 13.78 -14.59 61.31
C ILE A 545 15.02 -13.91 60.73
N LEU A 546 16.01 -13.57 61.55
CA LEU A 546 17.25 -12.92 61.10
C LEU A 546 18.04 -13.83 60.16
N THR A 547 18.26 -15.09 60.52
CA THR A 547 18.95 -16.08 59.69
C THR A 547 18.26 -16.27 58.34
N SER A 548 16.93 -16.35 58.32
CA SER A 548 16.16 -16.47 57.07
C SER A 548 16.30 -15.22 56.19
N THR A 549 16.28 -14.02 56.80
CA THR A 549 16.45 -12.74 56.11
C THR A 549 17.86 -12.60 55.54
N ILE A 550 18.89 -12.95 56.32
CA ILE A 550 20.29 -12.92 55.89
C ILE A 550 20.53 -13.90 54.75
N SER A 551 19.96 -15.11 54.82
CA SER A 551 20.05 -16.11 53.74
C SER A 551 19.36 -15.62 52.46
N HIS A 552 18.21 -14.94 52.58
CA HIS A 552 17.53 -14.31 51.46
C HIS A 552 18.38 -13.20 50.82
N LEU A 553 18.94 -12.30 51.64
CA LEU A 553 19.86 -11.25 51.19
C LEU A 553 21.09 -11.81 50.48
N GLN A 554 21.72 -12.86 51.02
CA GLN A 554 22.84 -13.54 50.38
C GLN A 554 22.48 -14.04 48.98
N LYS A 555 21.28 -14.59 48.82
CA LYS A 555 20.76 -15.04 47.53
C LYS A 555 20.49 -13.85 46.60
N GLU A 556 19.88 -12.77 47.07
CA GLU A 556 19.66 -11.56 46.25
C GLU A 556 20.96 -10.89 45.83
N MET A 557 21.96 -10.82 46.70
CA MET A 557 23.29 -10.30 46.37
C MET A 557 24.01 -11.17 45.35
N SER A 558 23.97 -12.49 45.52
CA SER A 558 24.54 -13.42 44.54
C SER A 558 23.80 -13.31 43.21
N ASN A 559 22.48 -13.08 43.23
CA ASN A 559 21.71 -12.78 42.04
C ASN A 559 22.15 -11.45 41.42
N ILE A 560 22.40 -10.36 42.14
CA ILE A 560 22.90 -9.11 41.55
C ILE A 560 24.29 -9.30 40.94
N GLU A 561 25.16 -10.07 41.59
CA GLU A 561 26.50 -10.40 41.10
C GLU A 561 26.45 -11.25 39.83
N GLN A 562 25.50 -12.19 39.73
CA GLN A 562 25.38 -13.15 38.63
C GLN A 562 24.35 -12.74 37.56
N SER A 563 23.42 -11.84 37.86
CA SER A 563 22.34 -11.45 36.97
C SER A 563 22.92 -10.62 35.84
N SER A 564 22.79 -11.14 34.62
CA SER A 564 22.95 -10.32 33.43
C SER A 564 21.68 -9.50 33.24
N ILE A 565 21.80 -8.18 33.29
CA ILE A 565 20.72 -7.30 32.86
C ILE A 565 20.44 -7.62 31.40
N HIS A 566 19.19 -7.97 31.09
CA HIS A 566 18.83 -8.30 29.73
C HIS A 566 18.33 -7.03 29.02
N ILE A 567 19.12 -6.55 28.06
CA ILE A 567 18.68 -5.51 27.14
C ILE A 567 18.19 -6.20 25.89
N ASN A 568 16.89 -6.04 25.60
CA ASN A 568 16.31 -6.42 24.33
C ASN A 568 16.39 -5.20 23.40
N ILE A 569 17.15 -5.36 22.32
CA ILE A 569 17.39 -4.34 21.31
C ILE A 569 16.74 -4.80 20.02
N ARG A 570 15.86 -3.97 19.48
CA ARG A 570 15.31 -4.13 18.13
C ARG A 570 16.11 -3.28 17.14
N PRO A 571 16.32 -3.77 15.91
CA PRO A 571 16.90 -2.96 14.85
C PRO A 571 16.04 -1.72 14.58
N LEU A 572 16.66 -0.60 14.23
CA LEU A 572 15.96 0.57 13.72
C LEU A 572 15.23 0.18 12.42
N VAL A 573 13.96 0.56 12.31
CA VAL A 573 13.18 0.40 11.08
C VAL A 573 12.92 1.79 10.53
N ILE A 574 13.55 2.13 9.42
CA ILE A 574 13.34 3.40 8.73
C ILE A 574 12.24 3.18 7.68
N ASP A 575 11.10 3.87 7.84
CA ASP A 575 10.05 3.86 6.82
C ASP A 575 10.61 4.38 5.49
N THR A 576 10.46 3.59 4.43
CA THR A 576 10.85 3.97 3.06
C THR A 576 10.23 5.29 2.59
N ASN A 577 9.12 5.71 3.22
CA ASN A 577 8.42 6.97 2.97
C ASN A 577 8.93 8.16 3.79
N CYS A 578 9.93 7.99 4.67
CA CYS A 578 10.52 9.11 5.41
C CYS A 578 11.06 10.20 4.49
N ILE A 579 11.55 9.83 3.31
CA ILE A 579 12.02 10.78 2.29
C ILE A 579 11.35 10.44 0.97
N ARG A 580 10.49 11.33 0.50
CA ARG A 580 9.88 11.28 -0.83
C ARG A 580 10.47 12.39 -1.70
N ILE A 581 11.05 11.99 -2.83
CA ILE A 581 11.56 12.91 -3.84
C ILE A 581 10.49 12.96 -4.93
N ASN A 582 9.72 14.03 -4.96
CA ASN A 582 8.62 14.18 -5.91
C ASN A 582 9.06 15.05 -7.08
N ASP A 583 8.72 14.61 -8.28
CA ASP A 583 8.78 15.46 -9.46
C ASP A 583 7.57 16.40 -9.47
N THR A 584 7.81 17.71 -9.46
CA THR A 584 6.77 18.75 -9.46
C THR A 584 5.95 18.78 -10.76
N ASN A 585 6.38 18.07 -11.81
CA ASN A 585 5.71 18.06 -13.12
C ASN A 585 4.80 16.84 -13.39
N TYR A 586 4.63 15.92 -12.44
CA TYR A 586 3.65 14.84 -12.57
C TYR A 586 2.30 15.25 -11.97
N HIS A 587 1.38 15.71 -12.81
CA HIS A 587 0.00 16.07 -12.41
C HIS A 587 -0.97 14.88 -12.33
N GLY A 588 -0.48 13.65 -12.43
CA GLY A 588 -1.29 12.45 -12.19
C GLY A 588 -1.14 12.00 -10.74
N PHE A 589 -2.25 11.74 -10.05
CA PHE A 589 -2.22 10.88 -8.88
C PHE A 589 -1.76 9.51 -9.34
N ASP A 590 -0.51 9.17 -9.07
CA ASP A 590 -0.08 7.78 -9.18
C ASP A 590 -0.63 7.02 -7.97
N LEU A 591 -1.85 6.51 -8.15
CA LEU A 591 -2.54 5.70 -7.14
C LEU A 591 -1.78 4.39 -6.86
N SER A 592 -0.80 4.00 -7.69
CA SER A 592 0.07 2.85 -7.41
C SER A 592 0.97 3.05 -6.18
N ILE A 593 1.09 4.29 -5.68
CA ILE A 593 1.85 4.65 -4.48
C ILE A 593 1.03 4.46 -3.19
N LEU A 594 -0.30 4.31 -3.29
CA LEU A 594 -1.14 3.94 -2.16
C LEU A 594 -1.14 2.40 -1.99
N SER A 595 -0.96 1.94 -0.76
CA SER A 595 -0.99 0.51 -0.36
C SER A 595 -2.18 -0.26 -0.96
N PRO A 596 -2.14 -1.60 -1.16
CA PRO A 596 -3.10 -2.40 -1.94
C PRO A 596 -4.54 -2.48 -1.40
N ILE A 597 -4.94 -1.62 -0.47
CA ILE A 597 -6.17 -1.73 0.32
C ILE A 597 -7.39 -1.14 -0.40
N TYR A 598 -7.30 -0.82 -1.70
CA TYR A 598 -8.39 -0.24 -2.47
C TYR A 598 -8.78 -1.10 -3.67
N LYS A 599 -10.08 -1.12 -3.99
CA LYS A 599 -10.65 -1.71 -5.21
C LYS A 599 -11.11 -0.58 -6.12
N THR A 600 -10.88 -0.74 -7.42
CA THR A 600 -11.31 0.23 -8.44
C THR A 600 -12.51 -0.32 -9.21
N ILE A 601 -13.39 0.58 -9.67
CA ILE A 601 -14.53 0.24 -10.54
C ILE A 601 -14.41 1.08 -11.80
N ASN A 602 -14.26 0.41 -12.94
CA ASN A 602 -14.29 1.05 -14.24
C ASN A 602 -15.72 1.51 -14.56
N ARG A 603 -15.84 2.70 -15.15
CA ARG A 603 -17.14 3.30 -15.48
C ARG A 603 -17.26 3.51 -16.98
N SER A 604 -18.42 3.19 -17.51
CA SER A 604 -18.75 3.44 -18.91
C SER A 604 -18.74 4.93 -19.23
N ASN A 605 -18.44 5.28 -20.48
CA ASN A 605 -18.56 6.67 -20.94
C ASN A 605 -20.03 7.12 -20.86
N GLY A 606 -20.25 8.30 -20.26
CA GLY A 606 -21.61 8.82 -20.03
C GLY A 606 -22.17 8.55 -18.62
N SER A 607 -21.46 7.77 -17.80
CA SER A 607 -21.78 7.53 -16.39
C SER A 607 -21.78 8.81 -15.56
N SER A 608 -22.69 8.89 -14.58
CA SER A 608 -22.90 10.10 -13.77
C SER A 608 -22.03 10.08 -12.53
N ARG A 609 -21.18 11.07 -12.28
CA ARG A 609 -20.12 11.01 -11.26
C ARG A 609 -20.59 10.80 -9.82
N GLU A 610 -21.87 11.05 -9.59
CA GLU A 610 -22.58 10.98 -8.33
C GLU A 610 -22.56 9.56 -7.76
N LEU A 611 -22.54 9.49 -6.43
CA LEU A 611 -22.57 8.27 -5.64
C LEU A 611 -23.47 8.53 -4.44
N ALA A 612 -24.19 7.50 -3.99
CA ALA A 612 -24.84 7.50 -2.69
C ALA A 612 -24.60 6.16 -2.01
N SER A 613 -24.39 6.18 -0.70
CA SER A 613 -24.12 4.96 0.05
C SER A 613 -24.94 4.91 1.32
N ASN A 614 -25.18 3.69 1.79
CA ASN A 614 -25.62 3.40 3.14
C ASN A 614 -24.67 2.38 3.76
N ASP A 615 -25.06 1.82 4.91
CA ASP A 615 -24.22 0.88 5.66
C ASP A 615 -23.89 -0.41 4.89
N GLN A 616 -24.70 -0.78 3.89
CA GLN A 616 -24.59 -2.06 3.18
C GLN A 616 -24.19 -1.91 1.71
N TYR A 617 -24.61 -0.82 1.08
CA TYR A 617 -24.55 -0.68 -0.36
C TYR A 617 -24.07 0.69 -0.83
N LEU A 618 -23.46 0.69 -2.01
CA LEU A 618 -23.09 1.87 -2.77
C LEU A 618 -23.89 1.90 -4.09
N LEU A 619 -24.71 2.92 -4.27
CA LEU A 619 -25.42 3.21 -5.50
C LEU A 619 -24.56 4.08 -6.41
N PHE A 620 -24.40 3.67 -7.66
CA PHE A 620 -23.73 4.46 -8.68
C PHE A 620 -24.38 4.27 -10.06
N HIS A 621 -24.19 5.25 -10.94
CA HIS A 621 -24.68 5.18 -12.31
C HIS A 621 -23.58 4.68 -13.25
N ASP A 622 -23.75 3.49 -13.82
CA ASP A 622 -22.91 2.97 -14.90
C ASP A 622 -23.72 2.91 -16.20
N ALA A 623 -23.61 3.95 -17.02
CA ALA A 623 -24.53 4.21 -18.12
C ALA A 623 -24.69 2.96 -19.02
N PRO A 624 -25.94 2.52 -19.29
CA PRO A 624 -27.21 3.19 -19.00
C PRO A 624 -27.88 2.75 -17.69
N ASN A 625 -27.19 2.03 -16.81
CA ASN A 625 -27.79 1.38 -15.64
C ASN A 625 -27.50 2.14 -14.34
N LEU A 626 -28.45 2.09 -13.43
CA LEU A 626 -28.24 2.36 -12.02
C LEU A 626 -27.86 1.04 -11.32
N CYS A 627 -26.69 1.02 -10.71
CA CYS A 627 -26.07 -0.18 -10.14
C CYS A 627 -25.92 -0.03 -8.63
N LEU A 628 -26.27 -1.09 -7.90
CA LEU A 628 -26.06 -1.22 -6.46
C LEU A 628 -24.89 -2.17 -6.23
N LEU A 629 -23.90 -1.71 -5.49
CA LEU A 629 -22.69 -2.43 -5.14
C LEU A 629 -22.74 -2.82 -3.67
N ASP A 630 -22.23 -4.00 -3.32
CA ASP A 630 -22.01 -4.37 -1.92
C ASP A 630 -20.70 -3.78 -1.36
N GLN A 631 -20.40 -4.06 -0.10
CA GLN A 631 -19.15 -3.64 0.56
C GLN A 631 -17.87 -4.18 -0.13
N ASN A 632 -17.99 -5.24 -0.93
CA ASN A 632 -16.89 -5.78 -1.72
C ASN A 632 -16.75 -5.13 -3.10
N LEU A 633 -17.55 -4.10 -3.39
CA LEU A 633 -17.68 -3.44 -4.68
C LEU A 633 -18.14 -4.37 -5.81
N THR A 634 -18.91 -5.40 -5.47
CA THR A 634 -19.54 -6.29 -6.46
C THR A 634 -20.94 -5.80 -6.79
N VAL A 635 -21.30 -5.77 -8.07
CA VAL A 635 -22.64 -5.36 -8.51
C VAL A 635 -23.65 -6.43 -8.09
N VAL A 636 -24.37 -6.15 -7.01
CA VAL A 636 -25.42 -7.04 -6.48
C VAL A 636 -26.74 -6.86 -7.23
N ARG A 637 -27.04 -5.64 -7.70
CA ARG A 637 -28.24 -5.36 -8.50
C ARG A 637 -27.97 -4.28 -9.53
N LYS A 638 -28.70 -4.34 -10.65
CA LYS A 638 -28.71 -3.32 -11.70
C LYS A 638 -30.13 -3.11 -12.21
N ASN A 639 -30.48 -1.86 -12.50
CA ASN A 639 -31.72 -1.49 -13.17
C ASN A 639 -31.43 -0.43 -14.25
N LEU A 640 -32.20 -0.43 -15.33
CA LEU A 640 -32.03 0.55 -16.39
C LEU A 640 -32.41 1.95 -15.86
N TRP A 641 -31.57 2.96 -16.12
CA TRP A 641 -31.89 4.36 -15.83
C TRP A 641 -32.26 5.07 -17.13
N ASP A 642 -33.56 5.21 -17.38
CA ASP A 642 -34.10 5.86 -18.58
C ASP A 642 -34.70 7.25 -18.30
N HIS A 643 -34.53 7.76 -17.09
CA HIS A 643 -35.17 9.00 -16.63
C HIS A 643 -34.41 10.27 -17.05
N GLY A 644 -33.12 10.18 -17.39
CA GLY A 644 -32.31 11.34 -17.79
C GLY A 644 -30.95 11.42 -17.09
N LYS A 645 -30.42 12.64 -16.96
CA LYS A 645 -29.11 12.87 -16.35
C LYS A 645 -29.26 13.04 -14.84
N ILE A 646 -28.57 12.19 -14.08
CA ILE A 646 -28.47 12.30 -12.63
C ILE A 646 -27.60 13.52 -12.26
N PHE A 647 -28.04 14.28 -11.27
CA PHE A 647 -27.34 15.47 -10.76
C PHE A 647 -26.75 15.25 -9.38
N ASP A 648 -27.48 14.53 -8.53
CA ASP A 648 -27.02 14.13 -7.22
C ASP A 648 -27.79 12.92 -6.70
N MET A 649 -27.23 12.27 -5.68
CA MET A 649 -27.86 11.15 -4.99
C MET A 649 -27.57 11.24 -3.50
N CYS A 650 -28.50 10.82 -2.65
CA CYS A 650 -28.25 10.67 -1.22
C CYS A 650 -29.03 9.48 -0.63
N TRP A 651 -28.68 9.05 0.58
CA TRP A 651 -29.41 8.02 1.32
C TRP A 651 -30.32 8.65 2.39
N SER A 652 -31.53 8.13 2.53
CA SER A 652 -32.41 8.46 3.65
C SER A 652 -32.54 7.26 4.60
N SER A 653 -31.97 7.39 5.80
CA SER A 653 -32.13 6.41 6.90
C SER A 653 -33.60 6.20 7.26
N THR A 654 -34.38 7.28 7.25
CA THR A 654 -35.79 7.30 7.65
C THR A 654 -36.71 6.64 6.64
N LEU A 655 -36.50 6.88 5.34
CA LEU A 655 -37.27 6.20 4.29
C LEU A 655 -36.73 4.80 3.99
N LYS A 656 -35.48 4.50 4.39
CA LYS A 656 -34.73 3.31 3.97
C LYS A 656 -34.66 3.17 2.45
N GLN A 657 -34.46 4.31 1.79
CA GLN A 657 -34.43 4.42 0.33
C GLN A 657 -33.33 5.39 -0.09
N LEU A 658 -32.78 5.12 -1.28
CA LEU A 658 -31.87 6.03 -1.96
C LEU A 658 -32.70 7.08 -2.70
N ILE A 659 -32.27 8.34 -2.66
CA ILE A 659 -32.92 9.46 -3.34
C ILE A 659 -32.02 9.88 -4.50
N VAL A 660 -32.59 9.94 -5.70
CA VAL A 660 -31.89 10.35 -6.92
C VAL A 660 -32.55 11.61 -7.45
N ILE A 661 -31.76 12.66 -7.70
CA ILE A 661 -32.27 13.90 -8.30
C ILE A 661 -31.83 14.06 -9.75
N GLU A 662 -32.80 14.47 -10.55
CA GLU A 662 -32.64 14.92 -11.93
C GLU A 662 -32.93 16.42 -12.03
N PRO A 663 -32.68 17.08 -13.18
CA PRO A 663 -32.93 18.51 -13.30
C PRO A 663 -34.32 18.97 -12.86
N ASN A 664 -35.37 18.17 -13.02
CA ASN A 664 -36.74 18.60 -12.69
C ASN A 664 -37.50 17.62 -11.79
N ASP A 665 -36.92 16.47 -11.49
CA ASP A 665 -37.62 15.32 -10.91
C ASP A 665 -36.77 14.66 -9.83
N ILE A 666 -37.44 14.01 -8.88
CA ILE A 666 -36.83 13.34 -7.74
C ILE A 666 -37.43 11.94 -7.66
N TYR A 667 -36.56 10.96 -7.47
CA TYR A 667 -36.91 9.55 -7.46
C TYR A 667 -36.46 8.89 -6.15
N LEU A 668 -37.29 7.98 -5.65
CA LEU A 668 -36.96 7.05 -4.58
C LEU A 668 -36.57 5.71 -5.22
N VAL A 669 -35.42 5.20 -4.81
CA VAL A 669 -34.90 3.91 -5.25
C VAL A 669 -34.89 2.97 -4.05
N ASN A 670 -35.71 1.93 -4.11
CA ASN A 670 -35.76 0.90 -3.09
C ASN A 670 -34.55 -0.02 -3.25
N GLU A 671 -33.63 -0.03 -2.28
CA GLU A 671 -32.41 -0.84 -2.37
C GLU A 671 -32.69 -2.35 -2.54
N ASN A 672 -33.80 -2.84 -1.97
CA ASN A 672 -34.16 -4.26 -1.92
C ASN A 672 -34.72 -4.80 -3.23
N THR A 673 -35.41 -3.94 -3.99
CA THR A 673 -36.08 -4.33 -5.24
C THR A 673 -35.52 -3.61 -6.46
N MET A 674 -34.70 -2.58 -6.26
CA MET A 674 -34.31 -1.58 -7.26
C MET A 674 -35.51 -0.92 -7.96
N SER A 675 -36.71 -0.93 -7.36
CA SER A 675 -37.86 -0.21 -7.89
C SER A 675 -37.62 1.29 -7.80
N ILE A 676 -37.90 2.01 -8.89
CA ILE A 676 -37.74 3.46 -9.00
C ILE A 676 -39.13 4.09 -8.97
N GLU A 677 -39.39 4.95 -7.99
CA GLU A 677 -40.66 5.66 -7.82
C GLU A 677 -40.42 7.17 -7.90
N ARG A 678 -41.16 7.86 -8.78
CA ARG A 678 -41.07 9.32 -8.90
C ARG A 678 -41.93 9.99 -7.82
N ILE A 679 -41.38 11.00 -7.15
CA ILE A 679 -42.14 11.80 -6.18
C ILE A 679 -42.92 12.90 -6.92
N GLU A 680 -44.23 12.71 -7.08
CA GLU A 680 -45.09 13.69 -7.79
C GLU A 680 -45.45 14.92 -6.95
N THR A 681 -45.30 14.86 -5.63
CA THR A 681 -45.73 15.92 -4.70
C THR A 681 -44.81 17.14 -4.68
N ILE A 682 -43.60 17.02 -5.22
CA ILE A 682 -42.61 18.10 -5.19
C ILE A 682 -42.74 18.95 -6.45
N LYS A 683 -42.86 20.27 -6.25
CA LYS A 683 -42.88 21.25 -7.34
C LYS A 683 -41.61 21.09 -8.19
N LYS A 684 -41.78 21.03 -9.52
CA LYS A 684 -40.66 20.99 -10.47
C LYS A 684 -39.84 22.27 -10.36
N GLU A 685 -38.62 22.12 -9.89
CA GLU A 685 -37.58 23.16 -9.86
C GLU A 685 -36.32 22.62 -10.53
N LYS A 686 -35.39 23.51 -10.89
CA LYS A 686 -34.08 23.07 -11.39
C LYS A 686 -33.23 22.61 -10.23
N TRP A 687 -33.10 21.31 -9.97
CA TRP A 687 -32.31 20.81 -8.84
C TRP A 687 -30.80 20.77 -9.13
N MET A 688 -29.97 20.94 -8.11
CA MET A 688 -28.50 20.86 -8.21
C MET A 688 -27.91 19.78 -7.30
N SER A 689 -28.25 19.80 -6.01
CA SER A 689 -27.66 18.91 -5.01
C SER A 689 -28.68 18.56 -3.92
N CYS A 690 -28.52 17.38 -3.30
CA CYS A 690 -29.40 16.88 -2.26
C CYS A 690 -28.63 16.21 -1.12
N THR A 691 -29.16 16.32 0.10
CA THR A 691 -28.67 15.56 1.26
C THR A 691 -29.83 15.35 2.25
N CYS A 692 -29.71 14.39 3.17
CA CYS A 692 -30.76 14.04 4.13
C CYS A 692 -30.26 14.07 5.57
N SER A 693 -31.15 14.49 6.47
CA SER A 693 -31.11 14.14 7.89
C SER A 693 -32.10 13.02 8.19
N ASP A 694 -32.22 12.64 9.46
CA ASP A 694 -33.24 11.68 9.91
C ASP A 694 -34.67 12.22 9.80
N THR A 695 -34.88 13.52 9.60
CA THR A 695 -36.23 14.11 9.56
C THR A 695 -36.52 14.91 8.31
N SER A 696 -35.48 15.36 7.61
CA SER A 696 -35.60 16.31 6.51
C SER A 696 -34.76 15.93 5.30
N LEU A 697 -35.29 16.18 4.10
CA LEU A 697 -34.55 16.24 2.85
C LEU A 697 -34.22 17.70 2.53
N TYR A 698 -32.96 17.99 2.27
CA TYR A 698 -32.48 19.32 1.86
C TYR A 698 -32.11 19.30 0.38
N LEU A 699 -32.64 20.25 -0.38
CA LEU A 699 -32.38 20.41 -1.81
C LEU A 699 -31.85 21.81 -2.11
N SER A 700 -30.86 21.90 -3.02
CA SER A 700 -30.44 23.17 -3.60
C SER A 700 -30.91 23.32 -5.05
N THR A 701 -31.27 24.55 -5.43
CA THR A 701 -31.69 24.86 -6.81
C THR A 701 -30.52 25.30 -7.69
N ARG A 702 -30.49 24.88 -8.95
CA ARG A 702 -29.57 25.28 -10.02
C ARG A 702 -29.99 26.61 -10.67
N VAL A 703 -30.09 27.66 -9.87
CA VAL A 703 -30.27 29.04 -10.32
C VAL A 703 -29.29 29.95 -9.59
N HIS A 704 -28.95 31.08 -10.23
CA HIS A 704 -28.24 32.18 -9.60
C HIS A 704 -29.05 32.69 -8.40
N GLY A 705 -28.41 32.82 -7.24
CA GLY A 705 -29.13 32.99 -5.96
C GLY A 705 -29.83 31.71 -5.54
N SER A 706 -29.12 30.57 -5.59
CA SER A 706 -29.66 29.25 -5.27
C SER A 706 -30.43 29.27 -3.95
N SER A 707 -31.64 28.71 -3.97
CA SER A 707 -32.46 28.52 -2.77
C SER A 707 -32.17 27.15 -2.14
N ILE A 708 -32.38 27.05 -0.83
CA ILE A 708 -32.35 25.77 -0.10
C ILE A 708 -33.78 25.45 0.31
N LEU A 709 -34.29 24.29 -0.09
CA LEU A 709 -35.62 23.81 0.25
C LEU A 709 -35.49 22.64 1.21
N GLU A 710 -36.19 22.71 2.33
CA GLU A 710 -36.27 21.61 3.30
C GLU A 710 -37.65 20.96 3.20
N PHE A 711 -37.67 19.65 3.04
CA PHE A 711 -38.88 18.83 3.01
C PHE A 711 -38.90 17.86 4.20
N SER A 712 -40.06 17.66 4.82
CA SER A 712 -40.25 16.60 5.82
C SER A 712 -40.19 15.24 5.15
N LEU A 713 -39.54 14.24 5.74
CA LEU A 713 -39.54 12.88 5.18
C LEU A 713 -40.80 12.07 5.56
N LEU A 714 -41.38 12.31 6.74
CA LEU A 714 -42.56 11.60 7.27
C LEU A 714 -43.63 12.58 7.79
N PRO A 715 -44.93 12.20 7.75
CA PRO A 715 -45.48 10.96 7.16
C PRO A 715 -45.53 10.98 5.61
N ALA A 716 -45.28 12.14 4.99
CA ALA A 716 -45.18 12.31 3.55
C ALA A 716 -44.17 13.43 3.22
N ILE A 717 -43.62 13.38 2.01
CA ILE A 717 -42.65 14.38 1.55
C ILE A 717 -43.34 15.70 1.24
N ASN A 718 -43.21 16.66 2.16
CA ASN A 718 -43.85 17.97 2.10
C ASN A 718 -42.84 19.08 2.35
N LEU A 719 -42.96 20.20 1.64
CA LEU A 719 -42.11 21.36 1.86
C LEU A 719 -42.36 21.94 3.26
N ILE A 720 -41.32 22.00 4.09
CA ILE A 720 -41.33 22.65 5.42
C ILE A 720 -41.00 24.13 5.25
N ARG A 721 -39.89 24.43 4.58
CA ARG A 721 -39.40 25.80 4.40
C ARG A 721 -38.52 25.95 3.17
N GLU A 722 -38.47 27.17 2.66
CA GLU A 722 -37.66 27.59 1.53
C GLU A 722 -36.83 28.80 1.94
N LEU A 723 -35.51 28.70 1.79
CA LEU A 723 -34.56 29.78 2.03
C LEU A 723 -34.13 30.38 0.71
N LYS A 724 -34.38 31.67 0.55
CA LYS A 724 -33.98 32.47 -0.60
C LYS A 724 -32.88 33.45 -0.20
N TYR A 725 -32.30 34.10 -1.20
CA TYR A 725 -31.47 35.28 -0.98
C TYR A 725 -32.19 36.29 -0.07
N PRO A 726 -31.52 36.87 0.96
CA PRO A 726 -30.09 36.77 1.27
C PRO A 726 -29.68 35.62 2.19
N ASP A 727 -30.62 34.81 2.67
CA ASP A 727 -30.37 33.81 3.71
C ASP A 727 -29.69 32.53 3.18
N SER A 728 -29.80 32.24 1.88
CA SER A 728 -29.15 31.11 1.21
C SER A 728 -27.73 31.42 0.70
N CYS A 729 -27.61 32.08 -0.45
CA CYS A 729 -26.37 32.59 -1.05
C CYS A 729 -26.66 33.87 -1.85
N MET A 730 -25.63 34.63 -2.25
CA MET A 730 -25.81 35.86 -3.03
C MET A 730 -26.42 35.60 -4.42
N GLU A 731 -27.03 36.61 -5.05
CA GLU A 731 -27.59 36.49 -6.41
C GLU A 731 -26.54 36.06 -7.45
N THR A 732 -25.27 36.39 -7.25
CA THR A 732 -24.16 36.02 -8.15
C THR A 732 -23.56 34.65 -7.82
N GLU A 733 -24.08 33.97 -6.81
CA GLU A 733 -23.61 32.68 -6.31
C GLU A 733 -24.57 31.54 -6.67
N ASP A 734 -24.05 30.31 -6.76
CA ASP A 734 -24.85 29.09 -6.74
C ASP A 734 -24.30 28.07 -5.73
N ILE A 735 -25.21 27.27 -5.16
CA ILE A 735 -24.88 26.18 -4.24
C ILE A 735 -24.65 24.92 -5.06
N THR A 736 -23.39 24.54 -5.22
CA THR A 736 -22.95 23.41 -6.06
C THR A 736 -22.99 22.06 -5.36
N CYS A 737 -22.94 22.04 -4.04
CA CYS A 737 -23.04 20.85 -3.20
C CYS A 737 -23.67 21.25 -1.86
N ILE A 738 -24.59 20.43 -1.35
CA ILE A 738 -25.11 20.51 0.01
C ILE A 738 -24.88 19.16 0.69
N GLU A 739 -24.39 19.16 1.91
CA GLU A 739 -24.16 17.93 2.66
C GLU A 739 -24.52 18.13 4.13
N TYR A 740 -25.27 17.19 4.71
CA TYR A 740 -25.73 17.20 6.09
C TYR A 740 -24.81 16.36 6.97
N ASN A 741 -24.44 16.87 8.14
CA ASN A 741 -23.74 16.11 9.16
C ASN A 741 -24.07 16.71 10.54
N ASN A 742 -24.49 15.87 11.50
CA ASN A 742 -24.70 16.25 12.90
C ASN A 742 -25.36 17.62 13.11
N GLU A 743 -26.60 17.77 12.65
CA GLU A 743 -27.39 19.01 12.76
C GLU A 743 -26.83 20.22 12.00
N THR A 744 -25.83 20.04 11.14
CA THR A 744 -25.25 21.11 10.33
C THR A 744 -25.33 20.80 8.83
N LEU A 745 -25.33 21.85 8.03
CA LEU A 745 -25.33 21.80 6.56
C LEU A 745 -24.07 22.49 6.05
N ALA A 746 -23.21 21.75 5.37
CA ALA A 746 -22.11 22.32 4.61
C ALA A 746 -22.60 22.66 3.20
N LEU A 747 -22.36 23.90 2.80
CA LEU A 747 -22.72 24.45 1.51
C LEU A 747 -21.45 24.78 0.74
N LEU A 748 -21.26 24.16 -0.42
CA LEU A 748 -20.20 24.52 -1.34
C LEU A 748 -20.73 25.55 -2.34
N ILE A 749 -20.36 26.82 -2.12
CA ILE A 749 -20.88 27.98 -2.83
C ILE A 749 -19.86 28.45 -3.85
N ARG A 750 -20.31 28.61 -5.09
CA ARG A 750 -19.52 29.12 -6.21
C ARG A 750 -19.98 30.51 -6.56
N ASN A 751 -19.05 31.44 -6.74
CA ASN A 751 -19.35 32.79 -7.20
C ASN A 751 -18.93 32.96 -8.67
N HIS A 752 -19.91 33.25 -9.53
CA HIS A 752 -19.69 33.30 -10.98
C HIS A 752 -18.94 34.54 -11.45
N VAL A 753 -18.99 35.63 -10.67
CA VAL A 753 -18.38 36.91 -11.04
C VAL A 753 -16.88 36.88 -10.79
N ASN A 754 -16.46 36.41 -9.62
CA ASN A 754 -15.05 36.37 -9.24
C ASN A 754 -14.39 34.99 -9.48
N LYS A 755 -15.17 33.97 -9.90
CA LYS A 755 -14.74 32.58 -10.12
C LYS A 755 -14.15 31.91 -8.87
N THR A 756 -14.58 32.34 -7.69
CA THR A 756 -14.09 31.78 -6.43
C THR A 756 -15.06 30.77 -5.84
N MET A 757 -14.54 29.87 -5.01
CA MET A 757 -15.31 28.87 -4.27
C MET A 757 -15.20 29.14 -2.77
N ARG A 758 -16.30 29.03 -2.03
CA ARG A 758 -16.27 29.04 -0.56
C ARG A 758 -17.12 27.91 0.00
N ILE A 759 -16.76 27.43 1.18
CA ILE A 759 -17.58 26.50 1.95
C ILE A 759 -18.19 27.25 3.13
N GLU A 760 -19.49 27.11 3.31
CA GLU A 760 -20.25 27.72 4.41
C GLU A 760 -20.92 26.63 5.23
N LEU A 761 -20.75 26.65 6.55
CA LEU A 761 -21.45 25.76 7.46
C LEU A 761 -22.62 26.50 8.10
N LYS A 762 -23.82 25.94 8.01
CA LYS A 762 -25.04 26.48 8.64
C LYS A 762 -25.61 25.46 9.63
N SER A 763 -26.32 25.94 10.65
CA SER A 763 -27.18 25.06 11.46
C SER A 763 -28.32 24.53 10.58
N SER A 764 -28.56 23.23 10.56
CA SER A 764 -29.74 22.65 9.87
C SER A 764 -31.04 23.10 10.53
N ILE A 765 -31.05 23.38 11.84
CA ILE A 765 -32.25 23.76 12.58
C ILE A 765 -32.59 25.24 12.37
N THR A 766 -31.62 26.14 12.49
CA THR A 766 -31.88 27.59 12.42
C THR A 766 -31.48 28.21 11.07
N PHE A 767 -30.75 27.49 10.23
CA PHE A 767 -30.07 28.00 9.02
C PHE A 767 -29.13 29.19 9.24
N GLN A 768 -28.83 29.51 10.50
CA GLN A 768 -27.84 30.52 10.81
C GLN A 768 -26.46 30.01 10.42
N ARG A 769 -25.70 30.88 9.75
CA ARG A 769 -24.30 30.64 9.38
C ARG A 769 -23.46 30.49 10.65
N ILE A 770 -22.81 29.34 10.77
CA ILE A 770 -21.84 29.03 11.83
C ILE A 770 -20.49 29.63 11.42
N TRP A 771 -20.00 29.31 10.23
CA TRP A 771 -18.76 29.88 9.67
C TRP A 771 -18.74 29.82 8.14
N SER A 772 -17.82 30.55 7.50
CA SER A 772 -17.56 30.52 6.06
C SER A 772 -16.06 30.59 5.79
N LEU A 773 -15.57 29.78 4.86
CA LEU A 773 -14.17 29.72 4.45
C LEU A 773 -14.05 29.88 2.93
N GLN A 774 -13.25 30.85 2.50
CA GLN A 774 -12.86 30.99 1.10
C GLN A 774 -11.84 29.90 0.74
N LEU A 775 -12.13 29.12 -0.30
CA LEU A 775 -11.21 28.12 -0.82
C LEU A 775 -10.35 28.75 -1.91
N ASP A 776 -9.05 28.45 -1.90
CA ASP A 776 -8.12 28.81 -2.99
C ASP A 776 -8.29 27.83 -4.17
N ILE A 777 -9.51 27.81 -4.72
CA ILE A 777 -9.88 26.98 -5.86
C ILE A 777 -10.53 27.90 -6.89
N MET A 778 -9.89 28.01 -8.05
CA MET A 778 -10.44 28.70 -9.21
C MET A 778 -11.48 27.82 -9.89
N CYS A 779 -12.70 28.31 -10.04
CA CYS A 779 -13.77 27.53 -10.66
C CYS A 779 -13.73 27.64 -12.19
N ASN A 780 -13.34 26.58 -12.89
CA ASN A 780 -13.54 26.47 -14.34
C ASN A 780 -14.88 25.81 -14.72
N LYS A 781 -15.51 26.32 -15.79
CA LYS A 781 -16.82 25.83 -16.26
C LYS A 781 -16.74 24.34 -16.59
N GLY A 782 -17.60 23.53 -15.97
CA GLY A 782 -17.81 22.11 -16.32
C GLY A 782 -17.11 21.08 -15.43
N LYS A 783 -16.32 21.50 -14.43
CA LYS A 783 -15.74 20.60 -13.44
C LYS A 783 -16.50 20.68 -12.11
N THR A 784 -16.68 19.53 -11.48
CA THR A 784 -17.41 19.34 -10.23
C THR A 784 -16.44 19.31 -9.08
N ILE A 785 -16.66 20.13 -8.05
CA ILE A 785 -16.03 20.01 -6.74
C ILE A 785 -17.11 19.42 -5.84
N ARG A 786 -16.78 18.41 -5.05
CA ARG A 786 -17.73 17.72 -4.18
C ARG A 786 -17.30 17.85 -2.72
N CYS A 787 -18.27 17.93 -1.83
CA CYS A 787 -18.06 17.89 -0.39
C CYS A 787 -18.78 16.65 0.13
N CYS A 788 -18.09 15.84 0.94
CA CYS A 788 -18.71 14.77 1.70
C CYS A 788 -18.41 14.94 3.18
N SER A 789 -19.32 14.45 4.01
CA SER A 789 -19.11 14.34 5.43
C SER A 789 -18.20 13.16 5.76
N LEU A 790 -17.36 13.31 6.78
CA LEU A 790 -16.60 12.24 7.42
C LEU A 790 -17.15 12.01 8.84
N ILE A 791 -16.61 10.99 9.52
CA ILE A 791 -16.91 10.73 10.94
C ILE A 791 -16.47 11.95 11.79
N ASP A 792 -17.25 12.33 12.80
CA ASP A 792 -16.94 13.34 13.82
C ASP A 792 -16.82 14.82 13.35
N ASP A 793 -17.87 15.39 12.74
CA ASP A 793 -17.93 16.82 12.36
C ASP A 793 -16.82 17.26 11.37
N GLU A 794 -16.29 16.30 10.61
CA GLU A 794 -15.27 16.53 9.59
C GLU A 794 -15.88 16.52 8.19
N TRP A 795 -15.27 17.26 7.28
CA TRP A 795 -15.71 17.40 5.90
C TRP A 795 -14.52 17.20 4.97
N LEU A 796 -14.71 16.43 3.90
CA LEU A 796 -13.73 16.26 2.85
C LEU A 796 -14.24 16.93 1.58
N ILE A 797 -13.41 17.78 0.99
CA ILE A 797 -13.68 18.46 -0.27
C ILE A 797 -12.76 17.88 -1.33
N ALA A 798 -13.33 17.29 -2.37
CA ALA A 798 -12.60 16.78 -3.50
C ALA A 798 -12.53 17.84 -4.61
N ASP A 799 -11.36 18.44 -4.78
CA ASP A 799 -11.03 19.32 -5.88
C ASP A 799 -10.40 18.52 -7.02
N HIS A 800 -11.27 18.02 -7.90
CA HIS A 800 -10.88 17.29 -9.11
C HIS A 800 -10.14 18.16 -10.14
N GLU A 801 -10.15 19.49 -10.00
CA GLU A 801 -9.47 20.37 -10.94
C GLU A 801 -7.98 20.43 -10.66
N ASN A 802 -7.63 20.63 -9.39
CA ASN A 802 -6.25 20.73 -8.96
C ASN A 802 -5.68 19.43 -8.40
N ASN A 803 -6.48 18.35 -8.44
CA ASN A 803 -6.11 17.06 -7.84
C ASN A 803 -5.75 17.25 -6.35
N ARG A 804 -6.68 17.83 -5.59
CA ARG A 804 -6.52 18.10 -4.14
C ARG A 804 -7.68 17.52 -3.34
N LEU A 805 -7.36 16.96 -2.18
CA LEU A 805 -8.33 16.66 -1.14
C LEU A 805 -8.12 17.66 0.00
N ILE A 806 -9.19 18.35 0.40
CA ILE A 806 -9.14 19.32 1.50
C ILE A 806 -10.00 18.78 2.62
N GLN A 807 -9.38 18.40 3.73
CA GLN A 807 -10.07 17.99 4.94
C GLN A 807 -10.27 19.21 5.86
N ASN A 808 -11.51 19.44 6.29
CA ASN A 808 -11.87 20.54 7.17
C ASN A 808 -12.52 20.00 8.45
N ARG A 809 -11.93 20.30 9.60
CA ARG A 809 -12.46 19.90 10.92
C ARG A 809 -13.09 21.10 11.62
N ARG A 810 -14.30 20.91 12.16
CA ARG A 810 -15.06 21.95 12.88
C ARG A 810 -14.25 22.70 13.97
N ASN A 811 -13.28 22.04 14.60
CA ASN A 811 -12.53 22.58 15.75
C ASN A 811 -11.15 23.20 15.44
N LEU A 812 -10.67 23.20 14.18
CA LEU A 812 -9.27 23.58 13.86
C LEU A 812 -9.05 25.02 13.37
N PHE A 813 -10.01 25.93 13.55
CA PHE A 813 -9.82 27.35 13.19
C PHE A 813 -8.81 28.13 14.08
N MET A 814 -7.89 27.44 14.78
CA MET A 814 -6.69 28.06 15.34
C MET A 814 -5.34 27.56 14.81
N SER A 815 -5.27 26.50 13.98
CA SER A 815 -4.00 26.18 13.29
C SER A 815 -4.13 25.09 12.22
N SER A 816 -3.79 25.48 10.99
CA SER A 816 -3.28 24.64 9.89
C SER A 816 -4.29 23.78 9.09
N ILE A 817 -4.35 24.03 7.79
CA ILE A 817 -4.95 23.16 6.76
C ILE A 817 -3.95 22.05 6.45
N ALA A 818 -4.35 20.78 6.59
CA ALA A 818 -3.60 19.66 6.02
C ALA A 818 -4.05 19.45 4.57
N ILE A 819 -3.13 19.64 3.62
CA ILE A 819 -3.30 19.27 2.22
C ILE A 819 -2.80 17.83 2.10
N LEU A 820 -3.69 16.89 1.77
CA LEU A 820 -3.35 15.48 1.51
C LEU A 820 -2.90 15.28 0.07
#